data_AF-A0A939XXS2-F1
#
_entry.id   AF-A0A939XXS2-F1
#
_cell.length_a   1.000
_cell.length_b   1.000
_cell.length_c   1.000
_cell.angle_alpha   90.00
_cell.angle_beta   90.00
_cell.angle_gamma   90.00
#
_symmetry.space_group_name_H-M   'P 1'
#
loop_
_entity.id
_entity.type
_entity.pdbx_description
1 polymer ?
#
loop_
_entity_poly.entity_id
_entity_poly.type
_entity_poly.pdbx_seq_one_letter_code
_entity_poly.pdbx_strand_id
1 'polypeptide(L)'
;MRKLFFLLLLAALTTMTSLALNVNNTAGQLSRLVGDNTSVTSLVVSGTMDARDFQFITESMDELSTLDLSQVTIVPFNQGMALYGTVTNYLGNTIPRTAFFGKKLSSVTLPANLETVGYAAFAGCDQLRSITLPATVSMIEDYAFAGAGLTSVQIPQTVIYMGKGVFSRCESLENVVVNSFTVGDFAFLGDISLNQVKIGSNVNYILRGAFNGCKALTTIDMSEAANLVRIDEEAFINSGLQNIDITNMNIGTVGDWAFAQTRLSSLHLSDGMTILGEGALAHNPQLTTVVLPGLSMNEPPVHPAPRLTSAPHRTIEHISDYTFAGDGQLNAGDLLKQDVTHIGNYAFYNASATIDTMRLPSTIVYLGDYAMAGMTGMQTLKTDAVAVPALGENVWAGVDQESVPLFTPNDESTELYKAADQWMNFYFKTIVDYILGDVNDDGCVDISDATALINYLLSGSGDINVLAADMNGDGCIDISDATSLINYLLNGRSSMSLQRMRAMIESLYANTADMLGIQSFSLRPTETRTVDVALTNDEHIYTAMQFDVVLPQGVKLLDIEGVDRGIRHNYYILQHEAQENVYSVIGVSMEMAAFNGNEGHVMSLTIAADDDFKANNAVVQLTNVLLVSTEQEVYNSSDVMTKVSEASGVEQVLAGKQIVNVRYINVAGQESETPFNGVNIVVTTYDDGTVTTAKVVK
;
A
#
# COMPACT_ATOMS: atom_id res chain seq x y z
N MET A 1 33.69 76.18 -44.65
CA MET A 1 33.93 76.52 -43.22
C MET A 1 32.83 75.87 -42.40
N ARG A 2 33.17 74.91 -41.54
CA ARG A 2 33.19 75.04 -40.07
C ARG A 2 31.87 75.57 -39.45
N LYS A 3 31.13 74.67 -38.80
CA LYS A 3 30.34 74.93 -37.57
C LYS A 3 30.94 74.09 -36.43
N LEU A 4 30.66 74.45 -35.17
CA LEU A 4 31.26 73.89 -33.95
C LEU A 4 30.25 73.98 -32.78
N PHE A 5 30.41 73.13 -31.75
CA PHE A 5 29.52 72.96 -30.56
C PHE A 5 28.14 72.36 -30.91
N PHE A 6 27.46 71.54 -30.10
CA PHE A 6 27.59 71.04 -28.69
C PHE A 6 26.89 69.64 -28.65
N LEU A 7 26.95 68.74 -27.65
CA LEU A 7 27.53 68.64 -26.29
C LEU A 7 27.79 67.12 -25.97
N LEU A 8 28.16 66.75 -24.74
CA LEU A 8 28.26 65.35 -24.25
C LEU A 8 26.90 64.65 -24.09
N LEU A 9 26.88 63.31 -24.16
CA LEU A 9 26.30 62.49 -23.08
C LEU A 9 27.06 61.15 -22.92
N LEU A 10 27.01 60.59 -21.72
CA LEU A 10 27.73 59.38 -21.30
C LEU A 10 26.85 58.12 -21.44
N ALA A 11 27.36 57.10 -22.12
CA ALA A 11 26.87 55.73 -22.03
C ALA A 11 28.05 54.76 -22.24
N ALA A 12 28.74 54.42 -21.15
CA ALA A 12 29.83 53.44 -21.17
C ALA A 12 29.27 52.01 -21.21
N LEU A 13 28.49 51.70 -22.26
CA LEU A 13 28.22 50.32 -22.61
C LEU A 13 29.49 49.78 -23.27
N THR A 14 30.36 49.16 -22.47
CA THR A 14 31.48 48.38 -23.00
C THR A 14 30.92 47.12 -23.65
N THR A 15 30.43 47.27 -24.88
CA THR A 15 30.28 46.15 -25.80
C THR A 15 31.67 45.56 -25.95
N MET A 16 31.95 44.44 -25.28
CA MET A 16 33.12 43.63 -25.59
C MET A 16 32.99 43.22 -27.05
N THR A 17 33.78 43.86 -27.90
CA THR A 17 33.86 43.51 -29.32
C THR A 17 34.52 42.14 -29.38
N SER A 18 33.68 41.10 -29.49
CA SER A 18 34.09 39.70 -29.46
C SER A 18 35.20 39.46 -30.48
N LEU A 19 36.44 39.30 -30.00
CA LEU A 19 37.60 39.19 -30.85
C LEU A 19 37.72 37.74 -31.31
N ALA A 20 37.04 37.45 -32.42
CA ALA A 20 37.02 36.16 -33.07
C ALA A 20 38.26 35.96 -33.95
N LEU A 21 38.94 34.82 -33.77
CA LEU A 21 40.16 34.47 -34.48
C LEU A 21 40.05 33.06 -35.07
N ASN A 22 40.38 32.92 -36.36
CA ASN A 22 40.38 31.63 -37.07
C ASN A 22 41.82 31.24 -37.39
N VAL A 23 42.24 30.05 -36.97
CA VAL A 23 43.64 29.58 -37.07
C VAL A 23 43.70 28.22 -37.78
N ASN A 24 44.63 28.08 -38.72
CA ASN A 24 45.08 26.78 -39.23
C ASN A 24 46.41 26.44 -38.56
N ASN A 25 46.38 25.53 -37.58
CA ASN A 25 47.48 25.25 -36.69
C ASN A 25 48.32 24.04 -37.13
N THR A 26 49.61 24.13 -36.82
CA THR A 26 50.51 22.97 -36.80
C THR A 26 50.92 22.72 -35.36
N ALA A 27 50.88 21.47 -34.92
CA ALA A 27 51.10 21.08 -33.53
C ALA A 27 52.30 21.77 -32.84
N GLY A 28 52.00 22.47 -31.75
CA GLY A 28 52.91 23.31 -30.96
C GLY A 28 53.25 24.67 -31.59
N GLN A 29 52.37 25.27 -32.39
CA GLN A 29 52.54 26.62 -32.97
C GLN A 29 51.41 27.60 -32.61
N LEU A 30 50.37 27.20 -31.87
CA LEU A 30 49.19 28.06 -31.64
C LEU A 30 49.58 29.39 -30.96
N SER A 31 50.48 29.36 -29.99
CA SER A 31 51.04 30.55 -29.32
C SER A 31 51.70 31.54 -30.28
N ARG A 32 52.33 31.05 -31.35
CA ARG A 32 52.94 31.89 -32.39
C ARG A 32 51.91 32.45 -33.37
N LEU A 33 50.81 31.74 -33.61
CA LEU A 33 49.76 32.16 -34.54
C LEU A 33 48.77 33.14 -33.91
N VAL A 34 48.57 33.06 -32.59
CA VAL A 34 47.76 34.01 -31.81
C VAL A 34 48.60 35.20 -31.33
N GLY A 35 49.86 34.96 -30.96
CA GLY A 35 50.74 35.97 -30.36
C GLY A 35 50.26 36.41 -28.98
N ASP A 36 50.68 37.61 -28.55
CA ASP A 36 50.40 38.19 -27.22
C ASP A 36 48.92 38.62 -27.02
N ASN A 37 47.99 38.17 -27.89
CA ASN A 37 46.60 38.58 -27.87
C ASN A 37 45.76 37.74 -26.90
N THR A 38 45.91 38.00 -25.61
CA THR A 38 45.12 37.38 -24.53
C THR A 38 43.64 37.81 -24.51
N SER A 39 43.25 38.76 -25.38
CA SER A 39 41.86 39.28 -25.49
C SER A 39 40.98 38.53 -26.51
N VAL A 40 41.45 37.41 -27.07
CA VAL A 40 40.66 36.55 -27.95
C VAL A 40 39.51 35.91 -27.16
N THR A 41 38.27 36.34 -27.44
CA THR A 41 37.08 35.78 -26.79
C THR A 41 36.49 34.59 -27.54
N SER A 42 36.88 34.40 -28.81
CA SER A 42 36.37 33.33 -29.67
C SER A 42 37.50 32.79 -30.56
N LEU A 43 37.74 31.48 -30.53
CA LEU A 43 38.81 30.84 -31.30
C LEU A 43 38.26 29.65 -32.11
N VAL A 44 38.52 29.65 -33.42
CA VAL A 44 38.27 28.50 -34.30
C VAL A 44 39.62 27.93 -34.73
N VAL A 45 39.88 26.67 -34.44
CA VAL A 45 41.13 25.98 -34.81
C VAL A 45 40.86 24.89 -35.83
N SER A 46 41.78 24.76 -36.78
CA SER A 46 41.80 23.72 -37.82
C SER A 46 43.21 23.16 -37.97
N GLY A 47 43.36 21.97 -38.54
CA GLY A 47 44.67 21.35 -38.77
C GLY A 47 45.07 20.42 -37.63
N THR A 48 46.20 20.68 -36.97
CA THR A 48 46.72 19.83 -35.89
C THR A 48 47.01 20.59 -34.61
N MET A 49 46.82 19.93 -33.47
CA MET A 49 47.22 20.43 -32.14
C MET A 49 47.94 19.33 -31.36
N ASP A 50 48.84 19.72 -30.46
CA ASP A 50 49.33 18.86 -29.38
C ASP A 50 49.20 19.53 -28.01
N ALA A 51 49.62 18.82 -26.96
CA ALA A 51 49.48 19.24 -25.57
C ALA A 51 50.08 20.64 -25.26
N ARG A 52 51.04 21.14 -26.06
CA ARG A 52 51.61 22.49 -25.94
C ARG A 52 50.66 23.58 -26.44
N ASP A 53 49.87 23.30 -27.47
CA ASP A 53 48.83 24.22 -27.94
C ASP A 53 47.72 24.34 -26.90
N PHE A 54 47.32 23.21 -26.29
CA PHE A 54 46.37 23.23 -25.17
C PHE A 54 46.93 23.98 -23.95
N GLN A 55 48.20 23.76 -23.59
CA GLN A 55 48.84 24.47 -22.46
C GLN A 55 48.81 26.00 -22.67
N PHE A 56 49.05 26.47 -23.89
CA PHE A 56 48.92 27.89 -24.21
C PHE A 56 47.49 28.43 -24.01
N ILE A 57 46.45 27.65 -24.32
CA ILE A 57 45.06 28.01 -23.98
C ILE A 57 44.88 28.04 -22.45
N THR A 58 45.42 27.05 -21.73
CA THR A 58 45.38 27.00 -20.26
C THR A 58 46.06 28.21 -19.61
N GLU A 59 47.20 28.66 -20.14
CA GLU A 59 48.07 29.67 -19.51
C GLU A 59 47.87 31.11 -20.03
N SER A 60 47.23 31.32 -21.19
CA SER A 60 47.21 32.64 -21.85
C SER A 60 45.83 33.10 -22.36
N MET A 61 44.76 32.30 -22.23
CA MET A 61 43.43 32.60 -22.78
C MET A 61 42.34 32.69 -21.70
N ASP A 62 42.42 33.69 -20.84
CA ASP A 62 41.51 33.86 -19.68
C ASP A 62 40.15 34.51 -20.02
N GLU A 63 40.04 35.19 -21.16
CA GLU A 63 38.80 35.78 -21.68
C GLU A 63 38.15 34.95 -22.81
N LEU A 64 38.68 33.75 -23.09
CA LEU A 64 38.15 32.86 -24.12
C LEU A 64 36.81 32.26 -23.67
N SER A 65 35.76 32.55 -24.44
CA SER A 65 34.39 32.12 -24.17
C SER A 65 33.87 31.07 -25.15
N THR A 66 34.33 31.06 -26.41
CA THR A 66 33.91 30.05 -27.40
C THR A 66 35.10 29.43 -28.12
N LEU A 67 35.15 28.10 -28.18
CA LEU A 67 36.24 27.35 -28.81
C LEU A 67 35.71 26.28 -29.78
N ASP A 68 36.07 26.36 -31.05
CA ASP A 68 35.75 25.35 -32.05
C ASP A 68 37.01 24.57 -32.44
N LEU A 69 37.01 23.27 -32.14
CA LEU A 69 38.07 22.31 -32.49
C LEU A 69 37.58 21.25 -33.49
N SER A 70 36.41 21.44 -34.13
CA SER A 70 35.79 20.43 -35.01
C SER A 70 36.67 19.97 -36.17
N GLN A 71 37.58 20.85 -36.64
CA GLN A 71 38.52 20.62 -37.74
C GLN A 71 39.96 20.31 -37.26
N VAL A 72 40.13 19.93 -36.00
CA VAL A 72 41.43 19.58 -35.40
C VAL A 72 41.63 18.07 -35.34
N THR A 73 42.83 17.61 -35.66
CA THR A 73 43.36 16.30 -35.23
C THR A 73 44.37 16.53 -34.11
N ILE A 74 44.17 15.90 -32.95
CA ILE A 74 45.12 15.99 -31.84
C ILE A 74 46.21 14.93 -32.05
N VAL A 75 47.48 15.34 -32.08
CA VAL A 75 48.62 14.45 -32.30
C VAL A 75 49.42 14.21 -31.01
N PRO A 76 50.10 13.06 -30.86
CA PRO A 76 50.88 12.76 -29.65
C PRO A 76 52.06 13.72 -29.45
N PHE A 77 52.42 14.00 -28.18
CA PHE A 77 53.59 14.79 -27.83
C PHE A 77 54.43 14.12 -26.74
N ASN A 78 55.50 13.42 -27.15
CA ASN A 78 56.27 12.52 -26.29
C ASN A 78 57.76 12.89 -26.28
N GLN A 79 58.09 14.14 -25.92
CA GLN A 79 59.45 14.70 -25.99
C GLN A 79 60.13 14.87 -24.61
N GLY A 80 59.61 14.25 -23.54
CA GLY A 80 60.19 14.33 -22.19
C GLY A 80 59.99 15.67 -21.47
N MET A 81 59.37 16.64 -22.14
CA MET A 81 58.97 17.93 -21.57
C MET A 81 57.68 17.77 -20.76
N ALA A 82 57.69 18.23 -19.51
CA ALA A 82 56.49 18.22 -18.66
C ALA A 82 55.68 19.50 -18.86
N LEU A 83 54.38 19.35 -19.13
CA LEU A 83 53.46 20.47 -19.43
C LEU A 83 52.40 20.61 -18.32
N TYR A 84 51.77 19.50 -17.94
CA TYR A 84 50.79 19.43 -16.86
C TYR A 84 51.39 18.70 -15.65
N GLY A 85 52.09 19.44 -14.79
CA GLY A 85 52.78 18.90 -13.61
C GLY A 85 53.99 18.05 -14.00
N THR A 86 53.90 16.73 -13.81
CA THR A 86 54.99 15.76 -14.10
C THR A 86 54.71 14.89 -15.32
N VAL A 87 53.63 15.11 -16.06
CA VAL A 87 53.25 14.30 -17.24
C VAL A 87 54.09 14.69 -18.46
N THR A 88 54.75 13.72 -19.10
CA THR A 88 55.68 13.94 -20.25
C THR A 88 55.34 13.10 -21.49
N ASN A 89 54.19 12.44 -21.49
CA ASN A 89 53.69 11.54 -22.54
C ASN A 89 52.22 11.89 -22.75
N TYR A 90 51.87 12.31 -23.96
CA TYR A 90 50.53 12.78 -24.31
C TYR A 90 50.07 12.05 -25.57
N LEU A 91 48.93 11.36 -25.48
CA LEU A 91 48.36 10.60 -26.58
C LEU A 91 47.72 11.52 -27.63
N GLY A 92 47.56 11.00 -28.83
CA GLY A 92 46.70 11.63 -29.84
C GLY A 92 45.23 11.55 -29.43
N ASN A 93 44.37 12.26 -30.16
CA ASN A 93 42.90 12.23 -29.97
C ASN A 93 42.43 12.40 -28.50
N THR A 94 43.21 13.11 -27.69
CA THR A 94 43.01 13.25 -26.24
C THR A 94 43.02 14.73 -25.83
N ILE A 95 41.96 15.22 -25.17
CA ILE A 95 42.05 16.51 -24.48
C ILE A 95 42.94 16.32 -23.24
N PRO A 96 44.05 17.06 -23.08
CA PRO A 96 44.94 16.86 -21.94
C PRO A 96 44.26 17.14 -20.59
N ARG A 97 44.79 16.50 -19.53
CA ARG A 97 44.52 16.82 -18.12
C ARG A 97 44.47 18.34 -17.91
N THR A 98 43.41 18.85 -17.27
CA THR A 98 43.23 20.26 -16.89
C THR A 98 43.32 21.31 -18.02
N ALA A 99 43.26 20.93 -19.30
CA ALA A 99 43.48 21.83 -20.44
C ALA A 99 42.61 23.12 -20.44
N PHE A 100 41.39 23.05 -19.89
CA PHE A 100 40.46 24.17 -19.78
C PHE A 100 39.95 24.39 -18.33
N PHE A 101 40.69 23.90 -17.33
CA PHE A 101 40.28 23.98 -15.92
C PHE A 101 39.95 25.44 -15.51
N GLY A 102 38.74 25.66 -15.02
CA GLY A 102 38.25 26.97 -14.57
C GLY A 102 38.11 28.04 -15.67
N LYS A 103 38.10 27.68 -16.97
CA LYS A 103 37.91 28.66 -18.05
C LYS A 103 36.44 29.04 -18.24
N LYS A 104 36.21 30.32 -18.57
CA LYS A 104 34.89 30.94 -18.80
C LYS A 104 34.24 30.53 -20.15
N LEU A 105 34.44 29.28 -20.55
CA LEU A 105 33.94 28.75 -21.82
C LEU A 105 32.42 28.58 -21.72
N SER A 106 31.68 29.29 -22.58
CA SER A 106 30.24 29.15 -22.75
C SER A 106 29.86 28.09 -23.80
N SER A 107 30.77 27.81 -24.75
CA SER A 107 30.59 26.79 -25.78
C SER A 107 31.92 26.19 -26.24
N VAL A 108 31.95 24.88 -26.44
CA VAL A 108 33.09 24.13 -26.98
C VAL A 108 32.62 23.10 -28.00
N THR A 109 33.13 23.17 -29.24
CA THR A 109 32.96 22.12 -30.24
C THR A 109 34.17 21.19 -30.20
N LEU A 110 33.96 19.92 -29.82
CA LEU A 110 35.03 18.93 -29.70
C LEU A 110 35.50 18.39 -31.07
N PRO A 111 36.74 17.88 -31.18
CA PRO A 111 37.25 17.23 -32.39
C PRO A 111 36.44 15.99 -32.76
N ALA A 112 36.15 15.79 -34.06
CA ALA A 112 35.36 14.65 -34.54
C ALA A 112 36.01 13.27 -34.24
N ASN A 113 37.34 13.22 -34.13
CA ASN A 113 38.11 12.00 -33.86
C ASN A 113 38.51 11.87 -32.37
N LEU A 114 37.88 12.59 -31.44
CA LEU A 114 38.27 12.56 -30.03
C LEU A 114 37.98 11.19 -29.39
N GLU A 115 39.00 10.57 -28.81
CA GLU A 115 38.93 9.25 -28.14
C GLU A 115 38.86 9.39 -26.61
N THR A 116 39.56 10.38 -26.04
CA THR A 116 39.69 10.55 -24.58
C THR A 116 39.49 12.00 -24.13
N VAL A 117 38.74 12.20 -23.05
CA VAL A 117 38.71 13.46 -22.28
C VAL A 117 39.51 13.27 -20.98
N GLY A 118 40.62 13.99 -20.84
CA GLY A 118 41.54 13.84 -19.71
C GLY A 118 41.05 14.43 -18.39
N TYR A 119 41.77 14.09 -17.32
CA TYR A 119 41.43 14.39 -15.93
C TYR A 119 41.15 15.87 -15.72
N ALA A 120 39.99 16.19 -15.16
CA ALA A 120 39.55 17.55 -14.87
C ALA A 120 39.69 18.54 -16.06
N ALA A 121 39.63 18.06 -17.31
CA ALA A 121 39.88 18.87 -18.51
C ALA A 121 38.99 20.11 -18.62
N PHE A 122 37.72 20.01 -18.23
CA PHE A 122 36.71 21.07 -18.21
C PHE A 122 36.14 21.30 -16.80
N ALA A 123 36.84 20.88 -15.75
CA ALA A 123 36.36 21.07 -14.38
C ALA A 123 36.32 22.56 -14.02
N GLY A 124 35.25 23.00 -13.37
CA GLY A 124 35.02 24.40 -13.02
C GLY A 124 34.66 25.31 -14.21
N CYS A 125 34.32 24.77 -15.38
CA CYS A 125 33.78 25.55 -16.51
C CYS A 125 32.31 25.94 -16.25
N ASP A 126 32.05 26.78 -15.24
CA ASP A 126 30.74 27.17 -14.71
C ASP A 126 29.79 27.87 -15.72
N GLN A 127 30.33 28.33 -16.85
CA GLN A 127 29.58 28.94 -17.96
C GLN A 127 29.21 27.96 -19.08
N LEU A 128 29.79 26.75 -19.12
CA LEU A 128 29.65 25.82 -20.24
C LEU A 128 28.29 25.12 -20.18
N ARG A 129 27.28 25.65 -20.88
CA ARG A 129 25.88 25.18 -20.77
C ARG A 129 25.62 23.83 -21.45
N SER A 130 26.38 23.47 -22.47
CA SER A 130 26.19 22.22 -23.23
C SER A 130 27.50 21.72 -23.83
N ILE A 131 27.70 20.41 -23.88
CA ILE A 131 28.76 19.79 -24.66
C ILE A 131 28.25 18.52 -25.35
N THR A 132 28.61 18.36 -26.63
CA THR A 132 28.32 17.14 -27.40
C THR A 132 29.57 16.26 -27.40
N LEU A 133 29.51 15.12 -26.71
CA LEU A 133 30.58 14.12 -26.75
C LEU A 133 30.56 13.41 -28.13
N PRO A 134 31.68 13.41 -28.89
CA PRO A 134 31.77 12.65 -30.13
C PRO A 134 31.54 11.16 -29.89
N ALA A 135 30.91 10.48 -30.85
CA ALA A 135 30.69 9.03 -30.80
C ALA A 135 32.01 8.20 -30.83
N THR A 136 33.15 8.85 -31.04
CA THR A 136 34.51 8.31 -30.95
C THR A 136 35.06 8.27 -29.52
N VAL A 137 34.47 8.99 -28.56
CA VAL A 137 34.95 9.02 -27.17
C VAL A 137 34.69 7.68 -26.49
N SER A 138 35.76 7.09 -25.95
CA SER A 138 35.71 5.81 -25.24
C SER A 138 36.16 5.87 -23.78
N MET A 139 36.90 6.93 -23.42
CA MET A 139 37.38 7.18 -22.07
C MET A 139 37.11 8.62 -21.64
N ILE A 140 36.54 8.78 -20.44
CA ILE A 140 36.42 10.06 -19.75
C ILE A 140 37.10 9.89 -18.39
N GLU A 141 38.24 10.53 -18.17
CA GLU A 141 39.02 10.43 -16.92
C GLU A 141 38.35 11.19 -15.76
N ASP A 142 38.81 10.93 -14.53
CA ASP A 142 38.20 11.48 -13.30
C ASP A 142 38.00 13.01 -13.35
N TYR A 143 36.85 13.43 -12.81
CA TYR A 143 36.42 14.82 -12.66
C TYR A 143 36.40 15.65 -13.96
N ALA A 144 36.44 15.04 -15.15
CA ALA A 144 36.60 15.72 -16.44
C ALA A 144 35.68 16.95 -16.66
N PHE A 145 34.46 16.95 -16.13
CA PHE A 145 33.47 18.03 -16.18
C PHE A 145 32.98 18.46 -14.79
N ALA A 146 33.68 18.10 -13.70
CA ALA A 146 33.21 18.38 -12.34
C ALA A 146 33.09 19.89 -12.08
N GLY A 147 31.93 20.35 -11.60
CA GLY A 147 31.66 21.79 -11.45
C GLY A 147 31.46 22.55 -12.77
N ALA A 148 31.18 21.88 -13.89
CA ALA A 148 30.84 22.55 -15.14
C ALA A 148 29.39 23.08 -15.12
N GLY A 149 29.14 24.12 -15.91
CA GLY A 149 27.85 24.79 -16.03
C GLY A 149 26.79 24.05 -16.85
N LEU A 150 26.95 22.75 -17.09
CA LEU A 150 26.14 21.98 -18.04
C LEU A 150 24.68 21.93 -17.59
N THR A 151 23.74 22.12 -18.52
CA THR A 151 22.29 21.94 -18.27
C THR A 151 21.77 20.59 -18.78
N SER A 152 22.49 19.99 -19.74
CA SER A 152 22.25 18.62 -20.18
C SER A 152 23.52 17.93 -20.68
N VAL A 153 23.55 16.59 -20.60
CA VAL A 153 24.59 15.76 -21.23
C VAL A 153 24.03 14.43 -21.75
N GLN A 154 24.50 14.02 -22.92
CA GLN A 154 24.28 12.68 -23.47
C GLN A 154 25.62 11.94 -23.49
N ILE A 155 25.69 10.84 -22.75
CA ILE A 155 26.86 9.96 -22.71
C ILE A 155 26.66 8.85 -23.76
N PRO A 156 27.52 8.75 -24.78
CA PRO A 156 27.36 7.78 -25.86
C PRO A 156 27.79 6.37 -25.45
N GLN A 157 27.24 5.36 -26.13
CA GLN A 157 27.50 3.94 -25.87
C GLN A 157 28.94 3.48 -26.10
N THR A 158 29.75 4.30 -26.74
CA THR A 158 31.18 4.04 -26.97
C THR A 158 32.04 4.34 -25.75
N VAL A 159 31.53 5.05 -24.72
CA VAL A 159 32.20 5.25 -23.44
C VAL A 159 32.23 3.93 -22.66
N ILE A 160 33.42 3.31 -22.64
CA ILE A 160 33.74 2.08 -21.90
C ILE A 160 34.19 2.42 -20.49
N TYR A 161 34.94 3.52 -20.31
CA TYR A 161 35.42 3.99 -19.02
C TYR A 161 34.92 5.40 -18.70
N MET A 162 34.21 5.52 -17.59
CA MET A 162 33.86 6.79 -16.94
C MET A 162 34.55 6.82 -15.57
N GLY A 163 35.47 7.75 -15.39
CA GLY A 163 36.24 7.91 -14.15
C GLY A 163 35.41 8.44 -12.99
N LYS A 164 36.08 8.63 -11.85
CA LYS A 164 35.43 9.11 -10.63
C LYS A 164 34.96 10.56 -10.77
N GLY A 165 33.71 10.84 -10.41
CA GLY A 165 33.20 12.20 -10.24
C GLY A 165 33.08 13.01 -11.52
N VAL A 166 32.99 12.37 -12.69
CA VAL A 166 33.11 13.01 -14.02
C VAL A 166 32.25 14.25 -14.19
N PHE A 167 30.98 14.25 -13.77
CA PHE A 167 30.08 15.41 -13.81
C PHE A 167 29.79 16.01 -12.43
N SER A 168 30.41 15.49 -11.35
CA SER A 168 30.06 15.85 -9.97
C SER A 168 30.05 17.36 -9.71
N ARG A 169 29.01 17.83 -9.03
CA ARG A 169 28.71 19.25 -8.75
C ARG A 169 28.44 20.08 -10.01
N CYS A 170 27.93 19.50 -11.08
CA CYS A 170 27.26 20.27 -12.14
C CYS A 170 25.92 20.78 -11.59
N GLU A 171 25.95 21.79 -10.73
CA GLU A 171 24.76 22.29 -10.00
C GLU A 171 23.66 22.86 -10.93
N SER A 172 23.95 23.09 -12.21
CA SER A 172 22.99 23.48 -13.26
C SER A 172 22.44 22.31 -14.09
N LEU A 173 22.91 21.08 -13.88
CA LEU A 173 22.57 19.93 -14.72
C LEU A 173 21.17 19.45 -14.39
N GLU A 174 20.27 19.48 -15.39
CA GLU A 174 18.87 19.11 -15.23
C GLU A 174 18.54 17.76 -15.88
N ASN A 175 19.23 17.44 -17.00
CA ASN A 175 18.86 16.35 -17.91
C ASN A 175 20.07 15.48 -18.30
N VAL A 176 20.01 14.17 -18.05
CA VAL A 176 21.07 13.20 -18.35
C VAL A 176 20.52 12.01 -19.14
N VAL A 177 21.23 11.60 -20.19
CA VAL A 177 21.00 10.31 -20.87
C VAL A 177 22.29 9.49 -20.84
N VAL A 178 22.29 8.37 -20.11
CA VAL A 178 23.45 7.47 -19.99
C VAL A 178 23.27 6.27 -20.91
N ASN A 179 24.19 6.09 -21.87
CA ASN A 179 24.23 4.90 -22.74
C ASN A 179 25.54 4.11 -22.60
N SER A 180 26.46 4.54 -21.74
CA SER A 180 27.73 3.86 -21.45
C SER A 180 27.54 2.50 -20.77
N PHE A 181 28.61 1.71 -20.66
CA PHE A 181 28.56 0.42 -19.98
C PHE A 181 28.25 0.54 -18.46
N THR A 182 28.65 1.66 -17.85
CA THR A 182 28.40 1.98 -16.45
C THR A 182 27.89 3.41 -16.29
N VAL A 183 27.19 3.68 -15.17
CA VAL A 183 27.20 5.01 -14.55
C VAL A 183 28.40 5.05 -13.60
N GLY A 184 29.34 5.97 -13.82
CA GLY A 184 30.63 6.00 -13.11
C GLY A 184 30.53 6.31 -11.60
N ASP A 185 31.57 5.94 -10.85
CA ASP A 185 31.69 6.25 -9.42
C ASP A 185 31.50 7.75 -9.15
N PHE A 186 30.53 8.11 -8.31
CA PHE A 186 30.18 9.49 -7.96
C PHE A 186 29.87 10.39 -9.18
N ALA A 187 29.48 9.82 -10.34
CA ALA A 187 29.40 10.52 -11.62
C ALA A 187 28.66 11.86 -11.55
N PHE A 188 27.52 11.92 -10.86
CA PHE A 188 26.64 13.09 -10.68
C PHE A 188 26.55 13.52 -9.21
N LEU A 189 27.57 13.22 -8.39
CA LEU A 189 27.60 13.53 -6.96
C LEU A 189 27.35 15.03 -6.71
N GLY A 190 26.23 15.34 -6.05
CA GLY A 190 25.84 16.70 -5.69
C GLY A 190 25.24 17.52 -6.84
N ASP A 191 24.74 16.90 -7.90
CA ASP A 191 24.08 17.59 -9.02
C ASP A 191 22.65 17.97 -8.62
N ILE A 192 22.53 19.02 -7.79
CA ILE A 192 21.31 19.36 -7.05
C ILE A 192 20.09 19.69 -7.92
N SER A 193 20.27 20.03 -9.20
CA SER A 193 19.20 20.36 -10.15
C SER A 193 18.78 19.17 -11.03
N LEU A 194 19.47 18.03 -10.94
CA LEU A 194 19.25 16.88 -11.81
C LEU A 194 17.90 16.25 -11.52
N ASN A 195 16.98 16.34 -12.48
CA ASN A 195 15.58 15.92 -12.33
C ASN A 195 15.14 14.89 -13.38
N GLN A 196 15.81 14.83 -14.53
CA GLN A 196 15.55 13.86 -15.59
C GLN A 196 16.80 13.04 -15.87
N VAL A 197 16.77 11.76 -15.51
CA VAL A 197 17.80 10.77 -15.85
C VAL A 197 17.15 9.66 -16.67
N LYS A 198 17.73 9.34 -17.83
CA LYS A 198 17.42 8.13 -18.60
C LYS A 198 18.61 7.18 -18.63
N ILE A 199 18.35 5.91 -18.32
CA ILE A 199 19.30 4.82 -18.35
C ILE A 199 19.03 3.96 -19.59
N GLY A 200 19.97 3.98 -20.54
CA GLY A 200 19.90 3.25 -21.80
C GLY A 200 20.36 1.79 -21.67
N SER A 201 20.01 0.99 -22.67
CA SER A 201 20.12 -0.48 -22.63
C SER A 201 21.51 -1.10 -22.50
N ASN A 202 22.59 -0.34 -22.65
CA ASN A 202 23.96 -0.85 -22.43
C ASN A 202 24.44 -0.73 -20.98
N VAL A 203 23.73 0.02 -20.12
CA VAL A 203 24.14 0.21 -18.72
C VAL A 203 23.97 -1.09 -17.95
N ASN A 204 25.08 -1.68 -17.50
CA ASN A 204 25.10 -2.92 -16.72
C ASN A 204 25.21 -2.66 -15.20
N TYR A 205 25.82 -1.53 -14.82
CA TYR A 205 26.13 -1.17 -13.43
C TYR A 205 25.86 0.31 -13.18
N ILE A 206 25.25 0.61 -12.03
CA ILE A 206 25.23 1.96 -11.43
C ILE A 206 26.22 1.94 -10.27
N LEU A 207 27.40 2.55 -10.45
CA LEU A 207 28.53 2.45 -9.51
C LEU A 207 28.36 3.35 -8.27
N ARG A 208 29.30 3.24 -7.31
CA ARG A 208 29.22 3.85 -5.99
C ARG A 208 28.82 5.32 -6.03
N GLY A 209 27.81 5.70 -5.27
CA GLY A 209 27.43 7.10 -5.07
C GLY A 209 27.05 7.87 -6.35
N ALA A 210 26.73 7.18 -7.46
CA ALA A 210 26.56 7.78 -8.79
C ALA A 210 25.61 9.00 -8.83
N PHE A 211 24.54 9.00 -8.04
CA PHE A 211 23.53 10.06 -7.92
C PHE A 211 23.38 10.55 -6.46
N ASN A 212 24.43 10.38 -5.65
CA ASN A 212 24.45 10.82 -4.25
C ASN A 212 24.20 12.34 -4.17
N GLY A 213 23.20 12.75 -3.39
CA GLY A 213 22.85 14.16 -3.20
C GLY A 213 22.11 14.83 -4.37
N CYS A 214 21.62 14.08 -5.37
CA CYS A 214 20.79 14.60 -6.46
C CYS A 214 19.36 14.95 -5.97
N LYS A 215 19.23 16.09 -5.28
CA LYS A 215 18.02 16.46 -4.50
C LYS A 215 16.78 16.77 -5.35
N ALA A 216 16.94 17.09 -6.62
CA ALA A 216 15.82 17.26 -7.56
C ALA A 216 15.40 15.96 -8.29
N LEU A 217 16.13 14.86 -8.12
CA LEU A 217 15.92 13.62 -8.87
C LEU A 217 14.74 12.84 -8.28
N THR A 218 13.53 13.08 -8.75
CA THR A 218 12.31 12.43 -8.21
C THR A 218 12.05 11.04 -8.76
N THR A 219 12.51 10.76 -9.98
CA THR A 219 12.20 9.56 -10.79
C THR A 219 13.31 9.32 -11.81
N ILE A 220 13.46 8.08 -12.28
CA ILE A 220 14.46 7.72 -13.32
C ILE A 220 13.75 6.94 -14.43
N ASP A 221 13.98 7.30 -15.69
CA ASP A 221 13.56 6.50 -16.84
C ASP A 221 14.48 5.30 -17.01
N MET A 222 14.01 4.14 -16.53
CA MET A 222 14.66 2.85 -16.67
C MET A 222 14.04 1.98 -17.80
N SER A 223 13.16 2.52 -18.64
CA SER A 223 12.36 1.75 -19.61
C SER A 223 13.18 0.95 -20.64
N GLU A 224 14.45 1.30 -20.82
CA GLU A 224 15.40 0.61 -21.71
C GLU A 224 16.47 -0.19 -20.95
N ALA A 225 16.53 -0.13 -19.61
CA ALA A 225 17.64 -0.60 -18.78
C ALA A 225 17.73 -2.14 -18.59
N ALA A 226 17.32 -2.92 -19.59
CA ALA A 226 17.16 -4.37 -19.51
C ALA A 226 18.44 -5.19 -19.20
N ASN A 227 19.63 -4.58 -19.32
CA ASN A 227 20.91 -5.20 -18.97
C ASN A 227 21.45 -4.77 -17.59
N LEU A 228 20.70 -4.00 -16.78
CA LEU A 228 21.13 -3.59 -15.45
C LEU A 228 21.15 -4.81 -14.50
N VAL A 229 22.33 -5.16 -13.99
CA VAL A 229 22.55 -6.33 -13.11
C VAL A 229 22.85 -5.91 -11.66
N ARG A 230 23.33 -4.69 -11.42
CA ARG A 230 23.79 -4.26 -10.09
C ARG A 230 23.71 -2.75 -9.88
N ILE A 231 23.27 -2.38 -8.68
CA ILE A 231 23.30 -1.02 -8.13
C ILE A 231 24.24 -1.05 -6.92
N ASP A 232 25.26 -0.20 -6.91
CA ASP A 232 26.31 -0.21 -5.88
C ASP A 232 25.98 0.62 -4.63
N GLU A 233 26.89 0.54 -3.67
CA GLU A 233 26.84 1.27 -2.41
C GLU A 233 26.63 2.79 -2.60
N GLU A 234 25.86 3.42 -1.72
CA GLU A 234 25.54 4.86 -1.73
C GLU A 234 24.85 5.40 -3.01
N ALA A 235 24.52 4.57 -4.01
CA ALA A 235 24.21 5.00 -5.39
C ALA A 235 23.21 6.17 -5.52
N PHE A 236 22.15 6.19 -4.71
CA PHE A 236 21.11 7.23 -4.67
C PHE A 236 21.01 7.93 -3.31
N ILE A 237 21.98 7.76 -2.41
CA ILE A 237 21.89 8.28 -1.04
C ILE A 237 21.69 9.80 -1.02
N ASN A 238 20.82 10.32 -0.14
CA ASN A 238 20.47 11.76 -0.08
C ASN A 238 19.86 12.36 -1.37
N SER A 239 19.37 11.55 -2.31
CA SER A 239 18.67 12.02 -3.51
C SER A 239 17.19 12.34 -3.25
N GLY A 240 16.54 13.01 -4.21
CA GLY A 240 15.11 13.35 -4.15
C GLY A 240 14.15 12.20 -4.50
N LEU A 241 14.67 10.98 -4.66
CA LEU A 241 14.02 9.86 -5.36
C LEU A 241 12.75 9.40 -4.63
N GLN A 242 11.62 9.45 -5.32
CA GLN A 242 10.29 9.10 -4.80
C GLN A 242 9.76 7.78 -5.36
N ASN A 243 10.11 7.45 -6.60
CA ASN A 243 9.71 6.20 -7.26
C ASN A 243 10.83 5.70 -8.16
N ILE A 244 11.04 4.38 -8.15
CA ILE A 244 11.90 3.66 -9.09
C ILE A 244 11.26 2.28 -9.35
N ASP A 245 11.08 1.92 -10.62
CA ASP A 245 10.71 0.54 -10.99
C ASP A 245 12.00 -0.23 -11.34
N ILE A 246 12.25 -1.31 -10.60
CA ILE A 246 13.30 -2.29 -10.88
C ILE A 246 12.74 -3.72 -10.95
N THR A 247 11.41 -3.88 -10.90
CA THR A 247 10.71 -5.17 -10.74
C THR A 247 11.06 -6.14 -11.86
N ASN A 248 10.99 -5.65 -13.10
CA ASN A 248 11.17 -6.42 -14.33
C ASN A 248 12.64 -6.56 -14.79
N MET A 249 13.59 -6.21 -13.94
CA MET A 249 15.03 -6.30 -14.22
C MET A 249 15.63 -7.57 -13.64
N ASN A 250 16.88 -7.88 -13.98
CA ASN A 250 17.64 -8.99 -13.41
C ASN A 250 18.78 -8.45 -12.51
N ILE A 251 18.41 -7.63 -11.53
CA ILE A 251 19.37 -7.01 -10.59
C ILE A 251 19.70 -8.02 -9.51
N GLY A 252 20.89 -8.63 -9.57
CA GLY A 252 21.34 -9.61 -8.58
C GLY A 252 21.74 -9.01 -7.24
N THR A 253 22.08 -7.70 -7.20
CA THR A 253 22.63 -7.01 -6.04
C THR A 253 22.23 -5.54 -5.99
N VAL A 254 21.72 -5.12 -4.84
CA VAL A 254 21.63 -3.71 -4.39
C VAL A 254 22.62 -3.54 -3.23
N GLY A 255 23.57 -2.61 -3.36
CA GLY A 255 24.65 -2.38 -2.39
C GLY A 255 24.24 -1.59 -1.14
N ASP A 256 25.21 -1.44 -0.24
CA ASP A 256 25.00 -0.83 1.08
C ASP A 256 24.59 0.65 0.97
N TRP A 257 23.56 1.07 1.70
CA TRP A 257 23.02 2.43 1.71
C TRP A 257 22.56 2.95 0.33
N ALA A 258 22.34 2.07 -0.66
CA ALA A 258 22.09 2.44 -2.05
C ALA A 258 20.87 3.35 -2.25
N PHE A 259 19.78 3.14 -1.50
CA PHE A 259 18.57 3.98 -1.51
C PHE A 259 18.30 4.63 -0.14
N ALA A 260 19.33 4.80 0.70
CA ALA A 260 19.16 5.41 2.00
C ALA A 260 18.94 6.93 1.93
N GLN A 261 18.22 7.50 2.90
CA GLN A 261 17.97 8.94 3.00
C GLN A 261 17.33 9.55 1.73
N THR A 262 16.45 8.81 1.05
CA THR A 262 15.70 9.29 -0.12
C THR A 262 14.25 9.66 0.26
N ARG A 263 13.31 9.54 -0.68
CA ARG A 263 11.89 9.85 -0.50
C ARG A 263 10.97 8.76 -1.06
N LEU A 264 11.51 7.54 -1.25
CA LEU A 264 10.74 6.40 -1.75
C LEU A 264 9.49 6.19 -0.91
N SER A 265 8.32 6.16 -1.56
CA SER A 265 7.05 5.80 -0.90
C SER A 265 6.79 4.30 -0.93
N SER A 266 7.24 3.64 -1.99
CA SER A 266 7.21 2.18 -2.13
C SER A 266 8.38 1.71 -2.99
N LEU A 267 8.75 0.44 -2.82
CA LEU A 267 9.75 -0.22 -3.68
C LEU A 267 9.35 -1.66 -3.96
N HIS A 268 9.33 -2.04 -5.24
CA HIS A 268 9.24 -3.42 -5.66
C HIS A 268 10.63 -3.86 -6.12
N LEU A 269 11.17 -4.91 -5.50
CA LEU A 269 12.52 -5.40 -5.75
C LEU A 269 12.52 -6.38 -6.94
N SER A 270 13.66 -6.50 -7.62
CA SER A 270 13.84 -7.41 -8.76
C SER A 270 13.76 -8.88 -8.32
N ASP A 271 12.96 -9.70 -9.02
CA ASP A 271 12.87 -11.15 -8.80
C ASP A 271 14.22 -11.90 -8.95
N GLY A 272 15.21 -11.27 -9.60
CA GLY A 272 16.58 -11.79 -9.70
C GLY A 272 17.48 -11.47 -8.50
N MET A 273 16.99 -10.71 -7.51
CA MET A 273 17.84 -10.15 -6.47
C MET A 273 18.21 -11.17 -5.38
N THR A 274 19.52 -11.21 -5.07
CA THR A 274 20.08 -12.17 -4.11
C THR A 274 20.85 -11.52 -2.96
N ILE A 275 21.10 -10.20 -3.05
CA ILE A 275 21.80 -9.40 -2.05
C ILE A 275 21.12 -8.04 -1.96
N LEU A 276 20.70 -7.67 -0.74
CA LEU A 276 20.31 -6.32 -0.33
C LEU A 276 21.29 -5.86 0.76
N GLY A 277 22.03 -4.79 0.51
CA GLY A 277 23.13 -4.35 1.35
C GLY A 277 22.73 -3.77 2.72
N GLU A 278 23.73 -3.54 3.56
CA GLU A 278 23.58 -2.87 4.86
C GLU A 278 22.93 -1.49 4.67
N GLY A 279 21.88 -1.19 5.44
CA GLY A 279 21.20 0.10 5.40
C GLY A 279 20.59 0.47 4.05
N ALA A 280 20.44 -0.47 3.11
CA ALA A 280 20.12 -0.16 1.71
C ALA A 280 18.82 0.63 1.50
N LEU A 281 17.86 0.58 2.42
CA LEU A 281 16.60 1.32 2.40
C LEU A 281 16.43 2.26 3.62
N ALA A 282 17.47 2.50 4.40
CA ALA A 282 17.37 3.22 5.67
C ALA A 282 16.97 4.70 5.52
N HIS A 283 16.27 5.23 6.52
CA HIS A 283 15.90 6.63 6.65
C HIS A 283 15.08 7.18 5.47
N ASN A 284 14.12 6.39 4.97
CA ASN A 284 13.11 6.79 4.00
C ASN A 284 11.77 7.09 4.72
N PRO A 285 11.55 8.32 5.24
CA PRO A 285 10.41 8.65 6.10
C PRO A 285 9.04 8.66 5.41
N GLN A 286 8.99 8.32 4.11
CA GLN A 286 7.77 8.21 3.32
C GLN A 286 7.47 6.76 2.91
N LEU A 287 8.37 5.81 3.19
CA LEU A 287 8.30 4.43 2.73
C LEU A 287 7.23 3.66 3.52
N THR A 288 6.16 3.24 2.86
CA THR A 288 5.08 2.45 3.47
C THR A 288 5.18 0.96 3.15
N THR A 289 5.71 0.62 1.96
CA THR A 289 5.55 -0.71 1.38
C THR A 289 6.80 -1.14 0.62
N VAL A 290 7.35 -2.31 0.95
CA VAL A 290 8.46 -2.94 0.22
C VAL A 290 8.06 -4.36 -0.15
N VAL A 291 8.13 -4.69 -1.44
CA VAL A 291 7.90 -6.04 -1.95
C VAL A 291 9.24 -6.71 -2.21
N LEU A 292 9.60 -7.68 -1.36
CA LEU A 292 10.74 -8.56 -1.55
C LEU A 292 10.47 -9.55 -2.70
N PRO A 293 11.52 -10.02 -3.43
CA PRO A 293 11.36 -10.95 -4.54
C PRO A 293 10.85 -12.33 -4.10
N GLY A 294 10.11 -12.99 -4.98
CA GLY A 294 9.52 -14.31 -4.74
C GLY A 294 8.01 -14.34 -4.53
N LEU A 295 7.35 -13.20 -4.30
CA LEU A 295 5.89 -13.10 -4.22
C LEU A 295 5.24 -12.67 -5.54
N SER A 296 5.05 -13.62 -6.47
CA SER A 296 4.10 -13.42 -7.58
C SER A 296 2.67 -13.58 -7.08
N MET A 297 2.08 -12.49 -6.60
CA MET A 297 0.68 -12.42 -6.14
C MET A 297 -0.33 -12.31 -7.29
N ASN A 298 -0.07 -12.92 -8.47
CA ASN A 298 -1.05 -13.19 -9.53
C ASN A 298 -0.48 -14.03 -10.70
N GLU A 299 -0.80 -15.33 -10.78
CA GLU A 299 -1.32 -15.98 -12.00
C GLU A 299 -1.73 -17.46 -11.76
N PRO A 300 -2.92 -17.91 -12.20
CA PRO A 300 -3.27 -19.34 -12.20
C PRO A 300 -2.62 -20.08 -13.38
N PRO A 301 -2.23 -21.37 -13.23
CA PRO A 301 -1.33 -22.04 -14.17
C PRO A 301 -2.01 -22.44 -15.51
N VAL A 302 -1.70 -21.71 -16.59
CA VAL A 302 -2.19 -22.02 -17.95
C VAL A 302 -1.06 -22.53 -18.87
N HIS A 303 -1.06 -23.85 -19.07
CA HIS A 303 -0.32 -24.63 -20.07
C HIS A 303 1.22 -24.79 -19.93
N PRO A 304 1.78 -25.95 -20.38
CA PRO A 304 3.19 -26.29 -20.15
C PRO A 304 4.12 -25.88 -21.32
N ALA A 305 4.99 -24.90 -21.08
CA ALA A 305 6.24 -24.72 -21.84
C ALA A 305 7.35 -25.64 -21.28
N PRO A 306 8.36 -26.04 -22.09
CA PRO A 306 9.39 -26.98 -21.64
C PRO A 306 10.32 -26.36 -20.59
N ARG A 307 10.38 -26.97 -19.41
CA ARG A 307 11.23 -26.53 -18.28
C ARG A 307 12.71 -26.56 -18.65
N LEU A 308 13.33 -25.39 -18.80
CA LEU A 308 14.77 -25.24 -18.62
C LEU A 308 15.07 -25.09 -17.12
N THR A 309 15.86 -26.02 -16.60
CA THR A 309 16.58 -25.99 -15.30
C THR A 309 15.93 -25.19 -14.17
N SER A 310 15.33 -25.89 -13.20
CA SER A 310 14.87 -25.31 -11.93
C SER A 310 16.03 -24.69 -11.15
N ALA A 311 16.17 -23.37 -11.22
CA ALA A 311 16.67 -22.60 -10.09
C ALA A 311 15.65 -22.70 -8.94
N PRO A 312 16.07 -22.76 -7.67
CA PRO A 312 15.16 -22.51 -6.55
C PRO A 312 14.66 -21.07 -6.65
N HIS A 313 13.41 -20.82 -6.28
CA HIS A 313 12.98 -19.46 -5.92
C HIS A 313 13.83 -19.04 -4.73
N ARG A 314 14.48 -17.87 -4.83
CA ARG A 314 15.35 -17.33 -3.78
C ARG A 314 14.62 -16.18 -3.11
N THR A 315 13.91 -16.49 -2.03
CA THR A 315 13.45 -15.48 -1.08
C THR A 315 14.65 -14.79 -0.43
N ILE A 316 14.44 -13.58 0.08
CA ILE A 316 15.45 -12.90 0.90
C ILE A 316 15.37 -13.47 2.32
N GLU A 317 16.07 -14.59 2.53
CA GLU A 317 16.16 -15.31 3.82
C GLU A 317 16.80 -14.47 4.95
N HIS A 318 17.48 -13.38 4.61
CA HIS A 318 18.21 -12.51 5.54
C HIS A 318 17.88 -11.02 5.27
N ILE A 319 17.35 -10.32 6.27
CA ILE A 319 17.29 -8.85 6.27
C ILE A 319 18.61 -8.34 6.87
N SER A 320 19.35 -7.53 6.10
CA SER A 320 20.67 -7.02 6.49
C SER A 320 20.62 -5.99 7.62
N ASP A 321 21.77 -5.73 8.24
CA ASP A 321 21.94 -4.66 9.24
C ASP A 321 21.42 -3.31 8.73
N TYR A 322 20.82 -2.50 9.60
CA TYR A 322 20.22 -1.19 9.34
C TYR A 322 19.15 -1.10 8.22
N THR A 323 18.75 -2.18 7.54
CA THR A 323 18.05 -2.12 6.23
C THR A 323 16.92 -1.10 6.15
N PHE A 324 16.07 -0.99 7.17
CA PHE A 324 14.91 -0.09 7.27
C PHE A 324 15.01 0.93 8.42
N ALA A 325 16.22 1.18 8.93
CA ALA A 325 16.42 2.00 10.13
C ALA A 325 15.86 3.43 9.95
N GLY A 326 14.90 3.82 10.79
CA GLY A 326 14.22 5.12 10.74
C GLY A 326 13.08 5.24 9.74
N ASP A 327 12.63 4.14 9.12
CA ASP A 327 11.50 4.12 8.18
C ASP A 327 10.16 4.15 8.94
N GLY A 328 9.88 5.27 9.60
CA GLY A 328 8.79 5.44 10.56
C GLY A 328 7.36 5.26 10.03
N GLN A 329 7.17 4.94 8.74
CA GLN A 329 5.86 4.69 8.10
C GLN A 329 5.75 3.30 7.45
N LEU A 330 6.81 2.47 7.52
CA LEU A 330 6.86 1.16 6.86
C LEU A 330 5.90 0.16 7.52
N ASN A 331 5.07 -0.54 6.75
CA ASN A 331 4.34 -1.71 7.26
C ASN A 331 5.26 -2.95 7.28
N ALA A 332 6.06 -3.08 8.34
CA ALA A 332 6.90 -4.26 8.56
C ALA A 332 6.07 -5.56 8.71
N GLY A 333 4.78 -5.47 9.04
CA GLY A 333 3.89 -6.62 9.19
C GLY A 333 3.59 -7.34 7.88
N ASP A 334 3.60 -6.66 6.73
CA ASP A 334 3.48 -7.30 5.42
C ASP A 334 4.82 -7.91 4.96
N LEU A 335 5.92 -7.24 5.27
CA LEU A 335 7.27 -7.66 4.92
C LEU A 335 7.64 -9.02 5.55
N LEU A 336 7.24 -9.21 6.81
CA LEU A 336 7.57 -10.38 7.62
C LEU A 336 6.59 -11.57 7.44
N LYS A 337 5.67 -11.49 6.47
CA LYS A 337 4.86 -12.65 6.00
C LYS A 337 5.63 -13.62 5.12
N GLN A 338 6.90 -13.34 4.82
CA GLN A 338 7.78 -14.13 3.96
C GLN A 338 8.76 -14.98 4.76
N ASP A 339 9.47 -15.91 4.10
CA ASP A 339 10.44 -16.83 4.71
C ASP A 339 11.76 -16.15 5.14
N VAL A 340 11.67 -15.16 6.03
CA VAL A 340 12.81 -14.45 6.62
C VAL A 340 13.33 -15.24 7.82
N THR A 341 14.58 -15.71 7.73
CA THR A 341 15.23 -16.52 8.76
C THR A 341 16.07 -15.69 9.74
N HIS A 342 16.66 -14.59 9.28
CA HIS A 342 17.50 -13.72 10.11
C HIS A 342 17.17 -12.24 9.88
N ILE A 343 17.19 -11.46 10.95
CA ILE A 343 17.09 -9.99 10.93
C ILE A 343 18.39 -9.42 11.54
N GLY A 344 19.08 -8.56 10.78
CA GLY A 344 20.36 -7.97 11.15
C GLY A 344 20.29 -6.93 12.26
N ASN A 345 21.46 -6.46 12.70
CA ASN A 345 21.58 -5.47 13.75
C ASN A 345 20.95 -4.14 13.30
N TYR A 346 20.20 -3.47 14.19
CA TYR A 346 19.47 -2.22 13.92
C TYR A 346 18.52 -2.25 12.70
N ALA A 347 18.16 -3.41 12.16
CA ALA A 347 17.45 -3.53 10.87
C ALA A 347 16.12 -2.74 10.79
N PHE A 348 15.37 -2.64 11.89
CA PHE A 348 14.14 -1.84 12.03
C PHE A 348 14.28 -0.75 13.11
N TYR A 349 15.51 -0.27 13.37
CA TYR A 349 15.78 0.70 14.43
C TYR A 349 15.04 2.03 14.22
N ASN A 350 14.09 2.37 15.10
CA ASN A 350 13.11 3.46 14.93
C ASN A 350 12.28 3.39 13.62
N ALA A 351 12.12 2.21 13.03
CA ALA A 351 11.19 1.99 11.92
C ALA A 351 9.75 1.82 12.42
N SER A 352 8.78 1.86 11.51
CA SER A 352 7.42 1.36 11.72
C SER A 352 6.72 1.88 12.99
N ALA A 353 6.89 3.17 13.32
CA ALA A 353 6.35 3.79 14.54
C ALA A 353 4.81 3.83 14.62
N THR A 354 4.11 3.31 13.61
CA THR A 354 2.66 3.22 13.48
C THR A 354 2.16 1.78 13.25
N ILE A 355 2.95 0.75 13.58
CA ILE A 355 2.52 -0.65 13.43
C ILE A 355 1.78 -1.12 14.68
N ASP A 356 0.49 -1.43 14.56
CA ASP A 356 -0.29 -1.91 15.71
C ASP A 356 0.04 -3.38 16.04
N THR A 357 0.14 -4.24 15.02
CA THR A 357 0.51 -5.67 15.18
C THR A 357 1.70 -6.03 14.30
N MET A 358 2.79 -6.52 14.91
CA MET A 358 3.87 -7.21 14.22
C MET A 358 3.62 -8.73 14.25
N ARG A 359 3.93 -9.43 13.15
CA ARG A 359 3.98 -10.89 13.10
C ARG A 359 5.39 -11.34 12.67
N LEU A 360 5.99 -12.27 13.41
CA LEU A 360 7.24 -12.92 13.05
C LEU A 360 6.96 -14.30 12.41
N PRO A 361 7.60 -14.65 11.27
CA PRO A 361 7.31 -15.88 10.54
C PRO A 361 7.88 -17.11 11.26
N SER A 362 7.36 -18.31 10.95
CA SER A 362 7.78 -19.56 11.61
C SER A 362 9.23 -19.97 11.30
N THR A 363 9.83 -19.34 10.29
CA THR A 363 11.19 -19.53 9.81
C THR A 363 12.23 -18.64 10.49
N ILE A 364 11.85 -17.65 11.30
CA ILE A 364 12.81 -16.76 11.99
C ILE A 364 13.60 -17.54 13.07
N VAL A 365 14.93 -17.37 13.06
CA VAL A 365 15.85 -17.99 14.04
C VAL A 365 16.76 -16.98 14.75
N TYR A 366 16.91 -15.76 14.23
CA TYR A 366 17.77 -14.73 14.83
C TYR A 366 17.29 -13.29 14.60
N LEU A 367 17.40 -12.45 15.64
CA LEU A 367 17.28 -10.99 15.56
C LEU A 367 18.52 -10.33 16.18
N GLY A 368 19.19 -9.46 15.43
CA GLY A 368 20.46 -8.82 15.82
C GLY A 368 20.36 -7.73 16.87
N ASP A 369 21.52 -7.18 17.25
CA ASP A 369 21.66 -6.12 18.24
C ASP A 369 20.75 -4.93 17.87
N TYR A 370 19.92 -4.46 18.81
CA TYR A 370 18.96 -3.36 18.61
C TYR A 370 18.01 -3.50 17.40
N ALA A 371 17.82 -4.72 16.84
CA ALA A 371 17.13 -4.91 15.56
C ALA A 371 15.70 -4.34 15.50
N MET A 372 14.97 -4.32 16.62
CA MET A 372 13.60 -3.81 16.75
C MET A 372 13.51 -2.63 17.75
N ALA A 373 14.65 -2.00 18.07
CA ALA A 373 14.70 -0.96 19.10
C ALA A 373 14.12 0.36 18.59
N GLY A 374 13.40 1.09 19.44
CA GLY A 374 12.67 2.31 19.09
C GLY A 374 11.31 2.09 18.40
N MET A 375 10.81 0.84 18.30
CA MET A 375 9.48 0.53 17.78
C MET A 375 8.36 0.83 18.80
N THR A 376 8.31 2.08 19.29
CA THR A 376 7.46 2.53 20.40
C THR A 376 5.96 2.47 20.14
N GLY A 377 5.53 2.25 18.89
CA GLY A 377 4.12 2.17 18.49
C GLY A 377 3.54 0.75 18.52
N MET A 378 4.37 -0.29 18.67
CA MET A 378 3.92 -1.69 18.62
C MET A 378 2.90 -1.99 19.73
N GLN A 379 1.65 -2.29 19.37
CA GLN A 379 0.58 -2.63 20.32
C GLN A 379 0.41 -4.14 20.52
N THR A 380 0.98 -4.99 19.67
CA THR A 380 0.91 -6.46 19.75
C THR A 380 2.06 -7.10 18.96
N LEU A 381 2.59 -8.20 19.48
CA LEU A 381 3.57 -9.05 18.79
C LEU A 381 3.03 -10.49 18.69
N LYS A 382 2.80 -10.98 17.47
CA LYS A 382 2.51 -12.39 17.18
C LYS A 382 3.79 -13.06 16.67
N THR A 383 4.05 -14.32 17.01
CA THR A 383 5.15 -15.10 16.42
C THR A 383 4.72 -16.52 16.11
N ASP A 384 5.03 -16.98 14.89
CA ASP A 384 4.76 -18.35 14.43
C ASP A 384 5.95 -19.29 14.73
N ALA A 385 7.07 -18.76 15.23
CA ALA A 385 8.28 -19.54 15.49
C ALA A 385 8.16 -20.35 16.79
N VAL A 386 8.03 -21.66 16.62
CA VAL A 386 7.90 -22.64 17.73
C VAL A 386 9.16 -22.70 18.59
N ALA A 387 10.33 -22.60 17.96
CA ALA A 387 11.62 -22.42 18.63
C ALA A 387 11.84 -20.92 18.92
N VAL A 388 12.38 -20.61 20.10
CA VAL A 388 12.69 -19.22 20.48
C VAL A 388 13.84 -18.69 19.60
N PRO A 389 13.65 -17.57 18.88
CA PRO A 389 14.72 -16.96 18.10
C PRO A 389 15.81 -16.42 19.01
N ALA A 390 17.07 -16.65 18.63
CA ALA A 390 18.21 -16.08 19.34
C ALA A 390 18.25 -14.56 19.15
N LEU A 391 18.59 -13.84 20.23
CA LEU A 391 18.60 -12.38 20.26
C LEU A 391 20.01 -11.83 20.47
N GLY A 392 20.35 -10.76 19.76
CA GLY A 392 21.48 -9.89 20.07
C GLY A 392 21.23 -9.01 21.31
N GLU A 393 22.12 -8.05 21.55
CA GLU A 393 21.98 -7.09 22.65
C GLU A 393 20.81 -6.11 22.40
N ASN A 394 19.97 -5.90 23.41
CA ASN A 394 18.99 -4.80 23.48
C ASN A 394 18.00 -4.72 22.29
N VAL A 395 17.59 -5.88 21.73
CA VAL A 395 16.76 -5.98 20.52
C VAL A 395 15.48 -5.14 20.59
N TRP A 396 14.83 -5.11 21.77
CA TRP A 396 13.55 -4.44 22.00
C TRP A 396 13.68 -3.09 22.73
N ALA A 397 14.87 -2.49 22.78
CA ALA A 397 15.10 -1.29 23.60
C ALA A 397 14.19 -0.12 23.19
N GLY A 398 13.41 0.39 24.15
CA GLY A 398 12.41 1.45 23.93
C GLY A 398 11.00 0.94 23.60
N VAL A 399 10.81 -0.36 23.35
CA VAL A 399 9.47 -0.98 23.37
C VAL A 399 9.02 -1.17 24.82
N ASP A 400 7.80 -0.78 25.16
CA ASP A 400 7.21 -1.03 26.49
C ASP A 400 6.70 -2.48 26.56
N GLN A 401 7.63 -3.43 26.68
CA GLN A 401 7.37 -4.87 26.61
C GLN A 401 6.29 -5.34 27.62
N GLU A 402 6.21 -4.72 28.80
CA GLU A 402 5.20 -5.06 29.82
C GLU A 402 3.78 -4.71 29.39
N SER A 403 3.62 -3.76 28.45
CA SER A 403 2.34 -3.39 27.86
C SER A 403 1.97 -4.21 26.62
N VAL A 404 2.97 -4.75 25.90
CA VAL A 404 2.78 -5.43 24.61
C VAL A 404 2.47 -6.92 24.81
N PRO A 405 1.27 -7.40 24.41
CA PRO A 405 0.98 -8.82 24.40
C PRO A 405 1.83 -9.55 23.35
N LEU A 406 2.54 -10.57 23.80
CA LEU A 406 3.26 -11.53 22.95
C LEU A 406 2.44 -12.82 22.83
N PHE A 407 2.06 -13.16 21.60
CA PHE A 407 1.34 -14.38 21.23
C PHE A 407 2.31 -15.41 20.62
N THR A 408 2.45 -16.57 21.27
CA THR A 408 3.36 -17.67 20.90
C THR A 408 2.62 -18.95 20.49
N PRO A 409 3.14 -19.78 19.57
CA PRO A 409 2.36 -20.78 18.81
C PRO A 409 1.57 -21.83 19.61
N ASN A 410 2.03 -22.16 20.82
CA ASN A 410 1.43 -23.16 21.70
C ASN A 410 2.02 -23.02 23.12
N ASP A 411 1.50 -23.77 24.10
CA ASP A 411 1.96 -23.73 25.49
C ASP A 411 3.44 -24.09 25.66
N GLU A 412 3.96 -25.08 24.91
CA GLU A 412 5.36 -25.50 24.98
C GLU A 412 6.29 -24.36 24.53
N SER A 413 5.99 -23.72 23.40
CA SER A 413 6.66 -22.48 22.98
C SER A 413 6.53 -21.40 24.03
N THR A 414 5.33 -21.19 24.60
CA THR A 414 5.08 -20.12 25.58
C THR A 414 6.01 -20.23 26.79
N GLU A 415 6.22 -21.44 27.34
CA GLU A 415 7.15 -21.66 28.45
C GLU A 415 8.63 -21.50 28.04
N LEU A 416 9.00 -21.82 26.78
CA LEU A 416 10.34 -21.55 26.27
C LEU A 416 10.63 -20.04 26.14
N TYR A 417 9.71 -19.25 25.57
CA TYR A 417 9.87 -17.80 25.45
C TYR A 417 9.88 -17.10 26.82
N LYS A 418 9.04 -17.54 27.78
CA LYS A 418 9.06 -17.07 29.19
C LYS A 418 10.41 -17.33 29.90
N ALA A 419 11.16 -18.33 29.46
CA ALA A 419 12.46 -18.69 30.03
C ALA A 419 13.66 -18.03 29.32
N ALA A 420 13.43 -17.24 28.27
CA ALA A 420 14.48 -16.67 27.43
C ALA A 420 14.73 -15.17 27.71
N ASP A 421 16.00 -14.77 27.71
CA ASP A 421 16.42 -13.39 27.94
C ASP A 421 15.76 -12.41 26.96
N GLN A 422 15.38 -11.23 27.48
CA GLN A 422 14.57 -10.18 26.81
C GLN A 422 13.14 -10.60 26.41
N TRP A 423 12.92 -11.82 25.91
CA TRP A 423 11.60 -12.36 25.61
C TRP A 423 10.71 -12.44 26.86
N MET A 424 11.28 -12.85 28.00
CA MET A 424 10.61 -12.95 29.30
C MET A 424 9.97 -11.64 29.82
N ASN A 425 10.34 -10.49 29.25
CA ASN A 425 9.82 -9.18 29.65
C ASN A 425 8.46 -8.85 29.01
N PHE A 426 8.03 -9.59 27.97
CA PHE A 426 6.75 -9.34 27.32
C PHE A 426 5.57 -9.84 28.16
N TYR A 427 4.40 -9.20 28.00
CA TYR A 427 3.16 -9.73 28.54
C TYR A 427 2.71 -10.95 27.71
N PHE A 428 2.93 -12.16 28.23
CA PHE A 428 2.55 -13.38 27.51
C PHE A 428 1.03 -13.60 27.44
N LYS A 429 0.53 -13.78 26.22
CA LYS A 429 -0.75 -14.40 25.91
C LYS A 429 -0.53 -15.70 25.14
N THR A 430 -1.09 -16.79 25.64
CA THR A 430 -1.11 -18.08 24.93
C THR A 430 -2.00 -17.99 23.69
N ILE A 431 -1.56 -18.52 22.53
CA ILE A 431 -2.42 -18.67 21.34
C ILE A 431 -3.58 -19.67 21.57
N VAL A 432 -3.58 -20.38 22.70
CA VAL A 432 -4.72 -21.17 23.19
C VAL A 432 -5.93 -20.30 23.60
N ASP A 433 -5.79 -18.97 23.65
CA ASP A 433 -6.91 -18.01 23.67
C ASP A 433 -7.34 -17.61 22.23
N TYR A 434 -7.40 -18.57 21.29
CA TYR A 434 -8.47 -18.53 20.29
C TYR A 434 -9.75 -18.99 20.99
N ILE A 435 -10.89 -18.31 20.81
CA ILE A 435 -12.12 -18.81 21.38
C ILE A 435 -12.60 -19.94 20.45
N LEU A 436 -12.87 -21.13 20.98
CA LEU A 436 -13.38 -22.23 20.16
C LEU A 436 -14.74 -21.84 19.57
N GLY A 437 -14.79 -21.64 18.25
CA GLY A 437 -15.92 -21.05 17.52
C GLY A 437 -15.76 -19.60 17.04
N ASP A 438 -14.66 -18.91 17.35
CA ASP A 438 -14.28 -17.57 16.83
C ASP A 438 -13.60 -17.72 15.47
N VAL A 439 -14.42 -17.98 14.46
CA VAL A 439 -13.98 -18.36 13.10
C VAL A 439 -13.46 -17.15 12.33
N ASN A 440 -13.87 -15.93 12.70
CA ASN A 440 -13.47 -14.69 12.02
C ASN A 440 -12.31 -13.92 12.68
N ASP A 441 -11.81 -14.34 13.86
CA ASP A 441 -10.78 -13.67 14.68
C ASP A 441 -11.22 -12.27 15.22
N ASP A 442 -12.53 -12.01 15.35
CA ASP A 442 -13.07 -10.75 15.88
C ASP A 442 -13.12 -10.68 17.43
N GLY A 443 -13.00 -11.83 18.10
CA GLY A 443 -13.01 -11.94 19.57
C GLY A 443 -14.37 -12.28 20.19
N CYS A 444 -15.39 -12.52 19.36
CA CYS A 444 -16.70 -13.03 19.76
C CYS A 444 -16.84 -14.54 19.45
N VAL A 445 -17.97 -15.12 19.83
CA VAL A 445 -18.46 -16.38 19.22
C VAL A 445 -19.96 -16.21 19.05
N ASP A 446 -20.39 -15.85 17.84
CA ASP A 446 -21.79 -15.63 17.52
C ASP A 446 -22.20 -16.20 16.15
N ILE A 447 -23.27 -15.66 15.58
CA ILE A 447 -23.87 -16.15 14.35
C ILE A 447 -23.09 -15.72 13.09
N SER A 448 -22.20 -14.72 13.19
CA SER A 448 -21.26 -14.36 12.14
C SER A 448 -20.21 -15.46 11.90
N ASP A 449 -19.69 -16.09 12.95
CA ASP A 449 -18.74 -17.20 12.85
C ASP A 449 -19.30 -18.42 12.13
N ALA A 450 -20.52 -18.83 12.48
CA ALA A 450 -21.22 -19.90 11.80
C ALA A 450 -21.50 -19.55 10.32
N THR A 451 -21.69 -18.27 10.02
CA THR A 451 -21.86 -17.77 8.64
C THR A 451 -20.54 -17.81 7.86
N ALA A 452 -19.43 -17.37 8.47
CA ALA A 452 -18.09 -17.45 7.89
C ALA A 452 -17.68 -18.91 7.61
N LEU A 453 -17.92 -19.81 8.57
CA LEU A 453 -17.62 -21.25 8.44
C LEU A 453 -18.44 -21.91 7.33
N ILE A 454 -19.75 -21.65 7.26
CA ILE A 454 -20.61 -22.18 6.19
C ILE A 454 -20.19 -21.63 4.82
N ASN A 455 -19.89 -20.34 4.73
CA ASN A 455 -19.42 -19.74 3.47
C ASN A 455 -18.09 -20.38 3.02
N TYR A 456 -17.12 -20.57 3.93
CA TYR A 456 -15.87 -21.27 3.64
C TYR A 456 -16.10 -22.71 3.14
N LEU A 457 -16.98 -23.48 3.80
CA LEU A 457 -17.32 -24.86 3.40
C LEU A 457 -17.99 -24.95 2.03
N LEU A 458 -18.69 -23.89 1.59
CA LEU A 458 -19.41 -23.86 0.30
C LEU A 458 -18.59 -23.26 -0.85
N SER A 459 -17.72 -22.29 -0.58
CA SER A 459 -16.93 -21.57 -1.59
C SER A 459 -15.48 -22.05 -1.71
N GLY A 460 -14.89 -22.58 -0.63
CA GLY A 460 -13.46 -22.80 -0.49
C GLY A 460 -12.63 -21.51 -0.36
N SER A 461 -13.26 -20.38 -0.02
CA SER A 461 -12.63 -19.06 0.09
C SER A 461 -13.14 -18.23 1.25
N GLY A 462 -12.23 -17.52 1.91
CA GLY A 462 -12.46 -16.66 3.07
C GLY A 462 -11.25 -16.67 3.99
N ASP A 463 -10.92 -15.52 4.59
CA ASP A 463 -9.93 -15.47 5.67
C ASP A 463 -10.63 -15.92 6.97
N ILE A 464 -10.28 -17.11 7.46
CA ILE A 464 -10.85 -17.69 8.69
C ILE A 464 -9.77 -18.24 9.62
N ASN A 465 -10.04 -18.24 10.92
CA ASN A 465 -9.23 -18.89 11.94
C ASN A 465 -9.50 -20.42 11.91
N VAL A 466 -8.70 -21.15 11.13
CA VAL A 466 -8.83 -22.61 10.96
C VAL A 466 -8.63 -23.44 12.24
N LEU A 467 -8.11 -22.86 13.33
CA LEU A 467 -7.99 -23.55 14.62
C LEU A 467 -9.25 -23.36 15.47
N ALA A 468 -9.91 -22.20 15.36
CA ALA A 468 -11.21 -21.94 15.96
C ALA A 468 -12.37 -22.64 15.23
N ALA A 469 -12.20 -22.89 13.92
CA ALA A 469 -13.16 -23.61 13.08
C ALA A 469 -13.18 -25.12 13.31
N ASP A 470 -12.10 -25.74 13.82
CA ASP A 470 -12.08 -27.18 14.21
C ASP A 470 -12.77 -27.36 15.56
N MET A 471 -14.11 -27.34 15.53
CA MET A 471 -14.97 -27.44 16.71
C MET A 471 -14.94 -28.82 17.35
N ASN A 472 -14.62 -29.87 16.57
CA ASN A 472 -14.67 -31.25 17.02
C ASN A 472 -13.30 -31.81 17.46
N GLY A 473 -12.20 -31.26 16.94
CA GLY A 473 -10.82 -31.58 17.28
C GLY A 473 -10.21 -32.74 16.48
N ASP A 474 -10.72 -33.04 15.28
CA ASP A 474 -10.19 -34.12 14.42
C ASP A 474 -9.16 -33.66 13.36
N GLY A 475 -8.94 -32.35 13.22
CA GLY A 475 -7.98 -31.76 12.29
C GLY A 475 -8.49 -31.61 10.86
N CYS A 476 -9.79 -31.81 10.62
CA CYS A 476 -10.49 -31.44 9.39
C CYS A 476 -11.49 -30.31 9.68
N ILE A 477 -11.84 -29.54 8.64
CA ILE A 477 -12.92 -28.54 8.71
C ILE A 477 -14.06 -29.05 7.84
N ASP A 478 -15.14 -29.54 8.45
CA ASP A 478 -16.29 -30.07 7.72
C ASP A 478 -17.66 -29.68 8.31
N ILE A 479 -18.74 -30.26 7.76
CA ILE A 479 -20.12 -29.95 8.15
C ILE A 479 -20.43 -30.32 9.61
N SER A 480 -19.66 -31.21 10.23
CA SER A 480 -19.78 -31.57 11.64
C SER A 480 -19.29 -30.45 12.56
N ASP A 481 -18.35 -29.62 12.12
CA ASP A 481 -17.87 -28.46 12.88
C ASP A 481 -18.87 -27.32 12.84
N ALA A 482 -19.38 -27.00 11.64
CA ALA A 482 -20.50 -26.06 11.50
C ALA A 482 -21.73 -26.52 12.31
N THR A 483 -22.01 -27.82 12.33
CA THR A 483 -23.05 -28.41 13.20
C THR A 483 -22.72 -28.21 14.68
N SER A 484 -21.46 -28.35 15.08
CA SER A 484 -21.03 -28.22 16.48
C SER A 484 -21.06 -26.76 16.96
N LEU A 485 -20.63 -25.81 16.12
CA LEU A 485 -20.72 -24.36 16.38
C LEU A 485 -22.17 -23.91 16.53
N ILE A 486 -23.06 -24.29 15.62
CA ILE A 486 -24.48 -23.96 15.71
C ILE A 486 -25.12 -24.55 16.98
N ASN A 487 -24.76 -25.78 17.36
CA ASN A 487 -25.22 -26.37 18.62
C ASN A 487 -24.65 -25.65 19.85
N TYR A 488 -23.40 -25.16 19.80
CA TYR A 488 -22.81 -24.36 20.88
C TYR A 488 -23.58 -23.05 21.09
N LEU A 489 -23.91 -22.33 20.01
CA LEU A 489 -24.74 -21.12 20.03
C LEU A 489 -26.14 -21.38 20.63
N LEU A 490 -26.84 -22.43 20.15
CA LEU A 490 -28.20 -22.77 20.61
C LEU A 490 -28.30 -23.20 22.09
N ASN A 491 -27.19 -23.62 22.72
CA ASN A 491 -27.16 -24.10 24.11
C ASN A 491 -26.53 -23.07 25.09
N GLY A 492 -26.21 -21.85 24.62
CA GLY A 492 -25.24 -20.93 25.23
C GLY A 492 -25.40 -20.65 26.73
N ARG A 493 -24.63 -21.35 27.58
CA ARG A 493 -24.47 -21.03 29.02
C ARG A 493 -23.03 -21.23 29.50
N SER A 494 -22.53 -20.22 30.22
CA SER A 494 -21.29 -20.20 31.03
C SER A 494 -19.92 -20.04 30.35
N SER A 495 -19.82 -19.18 29.32
CA SER A 495 -18.56 -18.45 29.02
C SER A 495 -18.57 -17.05 29.66
N MET A 496 -17.40 -16.51 30.02
CA MET A 496 -17.26 -15.16 30.61
C MET A 496 -17.24 -14.02 29.58
N SER A 497 -17.18 -14.35 28.28
CA SER A 497 -17.14 -13.37 27.19
C SER A 497 -18.42 -12.53 27.17
N LEU A 498 -19.59 -13.15 26.99
CA LEU A 498 -20.88 -12.48 26.77
C LEU A 498 -21.19 -11.31 27.74
N GLN A 499 -20.87 -11.41 29.04
CA GLN A 499 -21.12 -10.30 29.99
C GLN A 499 -20.11 -9.14 29.88
N ARG A 500 -18.86 -9.39 29.48
CA ARG A 500 -17.88 -8.32 29.19
C ARG A 500 -18.13 -7.71 27.82
N MET A 501 -18.40 -8.57 26.85
CA MET A 501 -18.76 -8.28 25.47
C MET A 501 -19.98 -7.36 25.40
N ARG A 502 -21.06 -7.65 26.14
CA ARG A 502 -22.24 -6.77 26.24
C ARG A 502 -21.87 -5.36 26.74
N ALA A 503 -21.04 -5.25 27.77
CA ALA A 503 -20.59 -3.96 28.32
C ALA A 503 -19.60 -3.20 27.41
N MET A 504 -18.98 -3.87 26.44
CA MET A 504 -18.06 -3.26 25.46
C MET A 504 -18.77 -2.89 24.16
N ILE A 505 -19.65 -3.76 23.65
CA ILE A 505 -20.50 -3.53 22.46
C ILE A 505 -21.48 -2.38 22.70
N GLU A 506 -22.11 -2.30 23.88
CA GLU A 506 -22.96 -1.15 24.29
C GLU A 506 -22.19 0.20 24.31
N SER A 507 -20.86 0.19 24.20
CA SER A 507 -20.01 1.38 24.13
C SER A 507 -19.40 1.68 22.75
N LEU A 508 -19.48 0.73 21.79
CA LEU A 508 -18.86 0.83 20.46
C LEU A 508 -19.88 0.91 19.31
N TYR A 509 -20.99 0.18 19.38
CA TYR A 509 -21.94 0.04 18.28
C TYR A 509 -23.31 0.64 18.63
N ALA A 510 -23.50 1.91 18.29
CA ALA A 510 -24.69 2.70 18.64
C ALA A 510 -25.70 2.88 17.47
N ASN A 511 -25.65 2.01 16.45
CA ASN A 511 -26.57 2.04 15.30
C ASN A 511 -27.77 1.10 15.54
N THR A 512 -28.81 1.60 16.22
CA THR A 512 -30.05 0.86 16.50
C THR A 512 -31.14 1.12 15.46
N ALA A 513 -30.80 1.14 14.17
CA ALA A 513 -31.72 1.51 13.09
C ALA A 513 -32.68 0.36 12.72
N ASP A 514 -32.12 -0.84 12.59
CA ASP A 514 -32.85 -2.05 12.19
C ASP A 514 -33.21 -2.89 13.41
N MET A 515 -34.46 -3.33 13.47
CA MET A 515 -34.98 -4.19 14.52
C MET A 515 -35.84 -5.30 13.92
N LEU A 516 -35.96 -6.42 14.65
CA LEU A 516 -37.10 -7.31 14.46
C LEU A 516 -38.34 -6.70 15.13
N GLY A 517 -39.53 -7.02 14.61
CA GLY A 517 -40.80 -6.47 15.10
C GLY A 517 -41.93 -7.47 14.97
N ILE A 518 -42.74 -7.60 16.03
CA ILE A 518 -43.97 -8.39 16.03
C ILE A 518 -45.17 -7.45 16.16
N GLN A 519 -46.10 -7.49 15.20
CA GLN A 519 -47.32 -6.68 15.27
C GLN A 519 -48.23 -7.10 16.44
N SER A 520 -48.92 -6.14 17.07
CA SER A 520 -49.78 -6.43 18.23
C SER A 520 -50.95 -7.32 17.87
N PHE A 521 -51.13 -8.42 18.61
CA PHE A 521 -52.14 -9.44 18.35
C PHE A 521 -53.00 -9.78 19.58
N SER A 522 -53.98 -10.64 19.40
CA SER A 522 -54.89 -11.16 20.43
C SER A 522 -54.74 -12.68 20.55
N LEU A 523 -55.00 -13.27 21.72
CA LEU A 523 -54.95 -14.73 21.87
C LEU A 523 -55.96 -15.19 22.93
N ARG A 524 -56.68 -16.28 22.63
CA ARG A 524 -57.61 -16.92 23.57
C ARG A 524 -56.97 -18.19 24.17
N PRO A 525 -57.41 -18.62 25.36
CA PRO A 525 -57.12 -19.97 25.84
C PRO A 525 -57.50 -21.03 24.79
N THR A 526 -56.70 -22.08 24.64
CA THR A 526 -56.80 -23.13 23.59
C THR A 526 -56.64 -22.67 22.13
N GLU A 527 -56.29 -21.41 21.86
CA GLU A 527 -56.06 -20.92 20.49
C GLU A 527 -54.63 -21.18 20.02
N THR A 528 -54.49 -21.83 18.85
CA THR A 528 -53.26 -21.78 18.04
C THR A 528 -53.33 -20.62 17.07
N ARG A 529 -52.27 -19.82 16.98
CA ARG A 529 -52.15 -18.66 16.08
C ARG A 529 -50.75 -18.56 15.51
N THR A 530 -50.65 -18.27 14.22
CA THR A 530 -49.40 -17.86 13.57
C THR A 530 -49.25 -16.33 13.67
N VAL A 531 -48.05 -15.88 13.99
CA VAL A 531 -47.70 -14.48 14.28
C VAL A 531 -46.42 -14.14 13.53
N ASP A 532 -46.48 -13.15 12.65
CA ASP A 532 -45.37 -12.81 11.77
C ASP A 532 -44.37 -11.84 12.43
N VAL A 533 -43.08 -12.10 12.20
CA VAL A 533 -41.94 -11.27 12.57
C VAL A 533 -41.46 -10.55 11.31
N ALA A 534 -41.34 -9.22 11.40
CA ALA A 534 -40.88 -8.37 10.33
C ALA A 534 -39.60 -7.62 10.69
N LEU A 535 -38.83 -7.21 9.70
CA LEU A 535 -37.83 -6.16 9.86
C LEU A 535 -38.54 -4.80 9.92
N THR A 536 -38.09 -3.90 10.81
CA THR A 536 -38.70 -2.57 10.98
C THR A 536 -38.19 -1.50 10.02
N ASN A 537 -37.13 -1.81 9.28
CA ASN A 537 -36.39 -0.93 8.36
C ASN A 537 -35.74 -1.80 7.26
N ASP A 538 -35.44 -1.23 6.10
CA ASP A 538 -34.96 -1.93 4.91
C ASP A 538 -33.62 -1.39 4.36
N GLU A 539 -32.82 -0.70 5.20
CA GLU A 539 -31.52 -0.14 4.81
C GLU A 539 -30.43 -1.21 4.58
N HIS A 540 -30.47 -2.33 5.32
CA HIS A 540 -29.45 -3.38 5.25
C HIS A 540 -30.01 -4.75 4.83
N ILE A 541 -29.16 -5.52 4.16
CA ILE A 541 -29.50 -6.84 3.61
C ILE A 541 -28.86 -7.93 4.48
N TYR A 542 -29.68 -8.73 5.16
CA TYR A 542 -29.22 -9.72 6.13
C TYR A 542 -29.12 -11.14 5.56
N THR A 543 -28.09 -11.88 5.99
CA THR A 543 -27.82 -13.28 5.61
C THR A 543 -27.89 -14.26 6.78
N ALA A 544 -27.80 -13.78 8.03
CA ALA A 544 -27.99 -14.60 9.23
C ALA A 544 -28.66 -13.81 10.37
N MET A 545 -29.30 -14.52 11.30
CA MET A 545 -29.99 -13.96 12.47
C MET A 545 -30.00 -14.90 13.66
N GLN A 546 -29.97 -14.34 14.87
CA GLN A 546 -30.13 -15.03 16.14
C GLN A 546 -31.02 -14.21 17.08
N PHE A 547 -31.95 -14.85 17.81
CA PHE A 547 -32.73 -14.22 18.88
C PHE A 547 -33.42 -15.24 19.79
N ASP A 548 -33.82 -14.81 20.99
CA ASP A 548 -34.69 -15.58 21.89
C ASP A 548 -36.15 -15.11 21.79
N VAL A 549 -37.09 -16.04 21.64
CA VAL A 549 -38.53 -15.82 21.79
C VAL A 549 -38.94 -16.13 23.23
N VAL A 550 -39.29 -15.11 24.00
CA VAL A 550 -39.86 -15.25 25.35
C VAL A 550 -41.38 -15.22 25.25
N LEU A 551 -42.03 -16.34 25.55
CA LEU A 551 -43.48 -16.46 25.57
C LEU A 551 -44.06 -16.31 27.00
N PRO A 552 -45.28 -15.78 27.14
CA PRO A 552 -45.94 -15.67 28.44
C PRO A 552 -46.39 -17.04 28.95
N GLN A 553 -46.49 -17.20 30.28
CA GLN A 553 -46.98 -18.45 30.90
C GLN A 553 -48.33 -18.88 30.33
N GLY A 554 -48.43 -20.17 29.97
CA GLY A 554 -49.58 -20.76 29.32
C GLY A 554 -49.58 -20.63 27.79
N VAL A 555 -48.49 -20.16 27.17
CA VAL A 555 -48.32 -20.12 25.71
C VAL A 555 -47.01 -20.81 25.33
N LYS A 556 -47.09 -21.78 24.41
CA LYS A 556 -45.94 -22.51 23.86
C LYS A 556 -45.74 -22.21 22.38
N LEU A 557 -44.49 -22.32 21.95
CA LEU A 557 -44.13 -22.35 20.55
C LEU A 557 -44.40 -23.76 20.00
N LEU A 558 -45.02 -23.84 18.83
CA LEU A 558 -45.23 -25.11 18.12
C LEU A 558 -44.29 -25.24 16.92
N ASP A 559 -44.09 -24.15 16.17
CA ASP A 559 -43.31 -24.16 14.93
C ASP A 559 -42.79 -22.77 14.55
N ILE A 560 -41.76 -22.73 13.72
CA ILE A 560 -41.19 -21.51 13.11
C ILE A 560 -40.89 -21.78 11.63
N GLU A 561 -41.51 -21.01 10.75
CA GLU A 561 -41.28 -21.06 9.30
C GLU A 561 -40.66 -19.75 8.77
N GLY A 562 -39.77 -19.84 7.78
CA GLY A 562 -39.23 -18.67 7.06
C GLY A 562 -40.19 -18.21 5.96
N VAL A 563 -40.38 -16.89 5.81
CA VAL A 563 -41.44 -16.33 4.95
C VAL A 563 -40.94 -16.08 3.52
N ASP A 564 -40.76 -17.17 2.76
CA ASP A 564 -40.83 -17.14 1.30
C ASP A 564 -41.77 -18.24 0.80
N ARG A 565 -42.69 -17.88 -0.11
CA ARG A 565 -43.63 -18.80 -0.79
C ARG A 565 -43.28 -19.04 -2.26
N GLY A 566 -42.22 -18.42 -2.77
CA GLY A 566 -41.70 -18.55 -4.13
C GLY A 566 -40.60 -19.60 -4.25
N ILE A 567 -39.58 -19.57 -3.38
CA ILE A 567 -38.41 -20.45 -3.43
C ILE A 567 -38.37 -21.39 -2.22
N ARG A 568 -38.02 -22.66 -2.45
CA ARG A 568 -38.05 -23.73 -1.44
C ARG A 568 -36.72 -23.85 -0.68
N HIS A 569 -36.68 -23.34 0.55
CA HIS A 569 -35.67 -23.65 1.59
C HIS A 569 -34.24 -23.11 1.33
N ASN A 570 -34.08 -21.85 0.90
CA ASN A 570 -32.77 -21.20 0.82
C ASN A 570 -32.17 -20.81 2.19
N TYR A 571 -32.98 -20.88 3.27
CA TYR A 571 -32.59 -20.61 4.64
C TYR A 571 -32.83 -21.84 5.51
N TYR A 572 -31.91 -22.14 6.43
CA TYR A 572 -32.15 -23.06 7.53
C TYR A 572 -32.52 -22.29 8.79
N ILE A 573 -33.56 -22.74 9.49
CA ILE A 573 -33.97 -22.25 10.80
C ILE A 573 -33.84 -23.40 11.79
N LEU A 574 -33.26 -23.12 12.95
CA LEU A 574 -33.09 -24.05 14.06
C LEU A 574 -33.57 -23.40 15.35
N GLN A 575 -34.26 -24.18 16.19
CA GLN A 575 -34.91 -23.70 17.41
C GLN A 575 -34.67 -24.66 18.58
N HIS A 576 -34.55 -24.11 19.80
CA HIS A 576 -34.33 -24.87 21.03
C HIS A 576 -35.09 -24.26 22.22
N GLU A 577 -35.85 -25.06 22.99
CA GLU A 577 -36.50 -24.61 24.25
C GLU A 577 -35.45 -24.51 25.37
N ALA A 578 -34.66 -23.43 25.36
CA ALA A 578 -33.56 -23.19 26.28
C ALA A 578 -34.00 -23.07 27.75
N GLN A 579 -35.22 -22.56 27.99
CA GLN A 579 -35.94 -22.64 29.27
C GLN A 579 -37.44 -22.76 29.04
N GLU A 580 -38.21 -23.08 30.09
CA GLU A 580 -39.67 -23.13 30.04
C GLU A 580 -40.27 -21.81 29.47
N ASN A 581 -40.87 -21.91 28.27
CA ASN A 581 -41.40 -20.79 27.48
C ASN A 581 -40.34 -19.78 26.95
N VAL A 582 -39.06 -20.15 26.88
CA VAL A 582 -38.00 -19.38 26.21
C VAL A 582 -37.35 -20.22 25.13
N TYR A 583 -37.47 -19.78 23.88
CA TYR A 583 -37.03 -20.52 22.70
C TYR A 583 -35.94 -19.74 21.97
N SER A 584 -34.71 -20.25 21.97
CA SER A 584 -33.59 -19.68 21.22
C SER A 584 -33.70 -20.09 19.75
N VAL A 585 -33.56 -19.14 18.83
CA VAL A 585 -33.78 -19.29 17.39
C VAL A 585 -32.55 -18.79 16.63
N ILE A 586 -32.11 -19.57 15.65
CA ILE A 586 -31.06 -19.22 14.70
C ILE A 586 -31.58 -19.43 13.27
N GLY A 587 -31.32 -18.46 12.39
CA GLY A 587 -31.61 -18.55 10.95
C GLY A 587 -30.37 -18.20 10.12
N VAL A 588 -30.01 -19.04 9.14
CA VAL A 588 -28.84 -18.85 8.26
C VAL A 588 -29.21 -19.07 6.79
N SER A 589 -28.72 -18.21 5.90
CA SER A 589 -28.82 -18.33 4.44
C SER A 589 -27.64 -19.11 3.83
N MET A 590 -27.92 -20.02 2.91
CA MET A 590 -26.88 -20.89 2.30
C MET A 590 -26.24 -20.35 1.02
N GLU A 591 -26.84 -19.37 0.35
CA GLU A 591 -26.35 -18.86 -0.96
C GLU A 591 -25.93 -17.38 -0.90
N MET A 592 -25.59 -16.89 0.30
CA MET A 592 -25.58 -15.44 0.64
C MET A 592 -26.88 -14.72 0.23
N ALA A 593 -27.97 -15.47 0.07
CA ALA A 593 -29.27 -14.93 -0.30
C ALA A 593 -29.80 -14.08 0.86
N ALA A 594 -30.12 -12.83 0.55
CA ALA A 594 -30.85 -11.93 1.44
C ALA A 594 -32.09 -12.59 2.07
N PHE A 595 -32.35 -12.35 3.35
CA PHE A 595 -33.65 -12.62 3.99
C PHE A 595 -34.75 -11.68 3.44
N ASN A 596 -35.08 -11.86 2.16
CA ASN A 596 -36.07 -11.10 1.40
C ASN A 596 -37.49 -11.48 1.84
N GLY A 597 -37.88 -11.00 3.01
CA GLY A 597 -39.23 -11.17 3.56
C GLY A 597 -40.32 -10.54 2.70
N ASN A 598 -41.52 -11.12 2.71
CA ASN A 598 -42.65 -10.61 1.94
C ASN A 598 -43.36 -9.47 2.69
N GLU A 599 -43.43 -8.28 2.08
CA GLU A 599 -43.92 -7.04 2.74
C GLU A 599 -43.21 -6.74 4.07
N GLY A 600 -41.91 -7.10 4.18
CA GLY A 600 -41.07 -6.93 5.36
C GLY A 600 -41.08 -8.10 6.35
N HIS A 601 -42.00 -9.06 6.22
CA HIS A 601 -42.11 -10.23 7.11
C HIS A 601 -41.08 -11.28 6.75
N VAL A 602 -40.13 -11.56 7.65
CA VAL A 602 -39.02 -12.52 7.43
C VAL A 602 -39.33 -13.92 7.95
N MET A 603 -40.18 -14.05 8.98
CA MET A 603 -40.41 -15.30 9.70
C MET A 603 -41.81 -15.34 10.31
N SER A 604 -42.40 -16.53 10.45
CA SER A 604 -43.70 -16.76 11.07
C SER A 604 -43.57 -17.69 12.29
N LEU A 605 -43.97 -17.21 13.47
CA LEU A 605 -44.01 -17.98 14.72
C LEU A 605 -45.40 -18.60 14.90
N THR A 606 -45.53 -19.92 14.95
CA THR A 606 -46.80 -20.57 15.30
C THR A 606 -46.82 -20.92 16.78
N ILE A 607 -47.66 -20.22 17.54
CA ILE A 607 -47.81 -20.33 19.00
C ILE A 607 -49.18 -20.91 19.37
N ALA A 608 -49.29 -21.54 20.54
CA ALA A 608 -50.55 -22.05 21.07
C ALA A 608 -50.70 -21.78 22.57
N ALA A 609 -51.88 -21.29 22.97
CA ALA A 609 -52.26 -21.12 24.37
C ALA A 609 -52.94 -22.37 24.94
N ASP A 610 -52.74 -22.63 26.23
CA ASP A 610 -53.46 -23.67 26.99
C ASP A 610 -54.78 -23.17 27.60
N ASP A 611 -55.43 -23.97 28.45
CA ASP A 611 -56.67 -23.63 29.15
C ASP A 611 -56.49 -22.61 30.29
N ASP A 612 -55.28 -22.46 30.83
CA ASP A 612 -54.98 -21.64 32.02
C ASP A 612 -54.43 -20.25 31.67
N PHE A 613 -54.05 -20.02 30.41
CA PHE A 613 -53.57 -18.75 29.87
C PHE A 613 -54.48 -17.56 30.19
N LYS A 614 -53.87 -16.44 30.60
CA LYS A 614 -54.55 -15.17 30.92
C LYS A 614 -53.77 -14.03 30.28
N ALA A 615 -54.36 -13.33 29.31
CA ALA A 615 -53.66 -12.27 28.57
C ALA A 615 -53.46 -10.95 29.38
N ASN A 616 -53.92 -10.87 30.63
CA ASN A 616 -53.66 -9.72 31.51
C ASN A 616 -52.16 -9.53 31.76
N ASN A 617 -51.59 -8.51 31.10
CA ASN A 617 -50.15 -8.22 31.04
C ASN A 617 -49.30 -9.32 30.38
N ALA A 618 -49.89 -10.17 29.52
CA ALA A 618 -49.12 -11.09 28.69
C ALA A 618 -48.35 -10.32 27.60
N VAL A 619 -47.09 -10.67 27.40
CA VAL A 619 -46.18 -10.07 26.41
C VAL A 619 -45.38 -11.18 25.77
N VAL A 620 -45.28 -11.17 24.44
CA VAL A 620 -44.25 -11.91 23.71
C VAL A 620 -43.06 -10.98 23.51
N GLN A 621 -41.87 -11.45 23.84
CA GLN A 621 -40.63 -10.68 23.71
C GLN A 621 -39.69 -11.33 22.69
N LEU A 622 -39.00 -10.52 21.90
CA LEU A 622 -37.78 -10.96 21.20
C LEU A 622 -36.59 -10.30 21.90
N THR A 623 -35.67 -11.09 22.44
CA THR A 623 -34.50 -10.62 23.19
C THR A 623 -33.20 -11.16 22.59
N ASN A 624 -32.07 -10.54 22.90
CA ASN A 624 -30.75 -10.95 22.39
C ASN A 624 -30.68 -11.03 20.84
N VAL A 625 -31.29 -10.05 20.16
CA VAL A 625 -31.41 -10.02 18.70
C VAL A 625 -30.10 -9.59 18.04
N LEU A 626 -29.46 -10.50 17.31
CA LEU A 626 -28.31 -10.26 16.43
C LEU A 626 -28.68 -10.54 14.97
N LEU A 627 -28.20 -9.71 14.05
CA LEU A 627 -28.39 -9.82 12.59
C LEU A 627 -27.03 -9.62 11.89
N VAL A 628 -26.74 -10.37 10.82
CA VAL A 628 -25.47 -10.28 10.07
C VAL A 628 -25.75 -9.92 8.61
N SER A 629 -25.07 -8.89 8.11
CA SER A 629 -25.27 -8.38 6.75
C SER A 629 -24.59 -9.23 5.67
N THR A 630 -24.90 -8.97 4.39
CA THR A 630 -24.14 -9.52 3.25
C THR A 630 -22.66 -9.14 3.25
N GLU A 631 -22.28 -8.10 3.99
CA GLU A 631 -20.90 -7.59 4.10
C GLU A 631 -20.19 -8.08 5.39
N GLN A 632 -20.78 -9.08 6.09
CA GLN A 632 -20.31 -9.66 7.36
C GLN A 632 -20.30 -8.69 8.56
N GLU A 633 -20.99 -7.56 8.47
CA GLU A 633 -21.18 -6.66 9.62
C GLU A 633 -22.26 -7.20 10.58
N VAL A 634 -22.02 -7.10 11.89
CA VAL A 634 -22.92 -7.56 12.95
C VAL A 634 -23.73 -6.39 13.53
N TYR A 635 -25.06 -6.57 13.57
CA TYR A 635 -26.05 -5.60 14.05
C TYR A 635 -26.78 -6.16 15.28
N ASN A 636 -27.10 -5.30 16.25
CA ASN A 636 -27.75 -5.67 17.51
C ASN A 636 -28.99 -4.80 17.77
N SER A 637 -30.12 -5.42 18.08
CA SER A 637 -31.40 -4.75 18.33
C SER A 637 -31.83 -4.84 19.79
N SER A 638 -32.35 -3.74 20.34
CA SER A 638 -32.97 -3.71 21.67
C SER A 638 -34.19 -4.62 21.75
N ASP A 639 -34.48 -5.12 22.96
CA ASP A 639 -35.57 -6.07 23.24
C ASP A 639 -36.94 -5.60 22.71
N VAL A 640 -37.58 -6.43 21.89
CA VAL A 640 -38.87 -6.18 21.24
C VAL A 640 -39.99 -6.63 22.16
N MET A 641 -40.98 -5.78 22.45
CA MET A 641 -41.98 -6.03 23.51
C MET A 641 -43.42 -5.91 23.01
N THR A 642 -44.00 -7.02 22.53
CA THR A 642 -45.35 -7.03 21.96
C THR A 642 -46.40 -7.58 22.92
N LYS A 643 -47.36 -6.73 23.29
CA LYS A 643 -48.46 -7.08 24.21
C LYS A 643 -49.47 -7.99 23.51
N VAL A 644 -49.84 -9.08 24.19
CA VAL A 644 -50.94 -9.95 23.79
C VAL A 644 -52.22 -9.42 24.41
N SER A 645 -53.25 -9.18 23.58
CA SER A 645 -54.53 -8.64 24.04
C SER A 645 -55.56 -9.73 24.35
N GLU A 646 -56.36 -9.53 25.40
CA GLU A 646 -57.58 -10.33 25.60
C GLU A 646 -58.56 -10.09 24.45
N ALA A 647 -58.95 -11.15 23.75
CA ALA A 647 -59.98 -11.11 22.72
C ALA A 647 -61.39 -10.95 23.32
N SER A 648 -61.64 -9.79 23.97
CA SER A 648 -62.91 -9.47 24.62
C SER A 648 -64.09 -9.54 23.64
N GLY A 649 -65.25 -10.01 24.11
CA GLY A 649 -66.39 -10.41 23.27
C GLY A 649 -67.12 -9.32 22.47
N VAL A 650 -66.54 -8.14 22.29
CA VAL A 650 -67.13 -7.01 21.55
C VAL A 650 -66.95 -7.15 20.04
N GLU A 651 -65.86 -7.79 19.57
CA GLU A 651 -65.62 -7.99 18.12
C GLU A 651 -66.53 -9.04 17.47
N GLN A 652 -67.25 -9.85 18.25
CA GLN A 652 -68.18 -10.89 17.76
C GLN A 652 -69.37 -10.35 16.93
N VAL A 653 -69.54 -9.03 16.79
CA VAL A 653 -70.64 -8.40 16.04
C VAL A 653 -70.23 -7.96 14.62
N LEU A 654 -68.94 -7.93 14.29
CA LEU A 654 -68.44 -7.45 12.99
C LEU A 654 -67.73 -8.50 12.12
N ALA A 655 -67.15 -9.55 12.72
CA ALA A 655 -66.40 -10.61 12.02
C ALA A 655 -67.25 -11.57 11.15
N GLY A 656 -68.38 -11.11 10.61
CA GLY A 656 -69.32 -11.93 9.84
C GLY A 656 -70.25 -11.19 8.87
N LYS A 657 -70.04 -9.88 8.62
CA LYS A 657 -70.86 -9.09 7.67
C LYS A 657 -70.08 -8.80 6.40
N GLN A 658 -70.69 -9.02 5.24
CA GLN A 658 -70.08 -8.64 3.96
C GLN A 658 -70.37 -7.18 3.62
N ILE A 659 -69.39 -6.51 3.02
CA ILE A 659 -69.62 -5.23 2.34
C ILE A 659 -70.42 -5.54 1.07
N VAL A 660 -71.63 -4.97 0.95
CA VAL A 660 -72.53 -5.24 -0.18
C VAL A 660 -72.68 -4.03 -1.10
N ASN A 661 -72.45 -2.81 -0.62
CA ASN A 661 -72.53 -1.60 -1.43
C ASN A 661 -71.43 -0.58 -1.11
N VAL A 662 -70.97 0.10 -2.15
CA VAL A 662 -70.08 1.27 -2.10
C VAL A 662 -70.71 2.35 -2.96
N ARG A 663 -70.85 3.57 -2.42
CA ARG A 663 -71.44 4.72 -3.11
C ARG A 663 -70.53 5.93 -3.02
N TYR A 664 -70.48 6.68 -4.11
CA TYR A 664 -69.71 7.91 -4.26
C TYR A 664 -70.69 9.08 -4.20
N ILE A 665 -70.45 10.02 -3.29
CA ILE A 665 -71.29 11.22 -3.13
C ILE A 665 -70.44 12.45 -3.43
N ASN A 666 -70.86 13.26 -4.40
CA ASN A 666 -70.15 14.50 -4.70
C ASN A 666 -70.49 15.64 -3.72
N VAL A 667 -69.72 16.72 -3.74
CA VAL A 667 -69.95 17.93 -2.91
C VAL A 667 -71.27 18.67 -3.16
N ALA A 668 -72.06 18.27 -4.17
CA ALA A 668 -73.43 18.76 -4.39
C ALA A 668 -74.51 17.80 -3.84
N GLY A 669 -74.11 16.70 -3.17
CA GLY A 669 -75.02 15.74 -2.52
C GLY A 669 -75.66 14.73 -3.47
N GLN A 670 -75.12 14.52 -4.67
CA GLN A 670 -75.61 13.48 -5.59
C GLN A 670 -74.83 12.17 -5.41
N GLU A 671 -75.54 11.04 -5.37
CA GLU A 671 -74.96 9.69 -5.27
C GLU A 671 -74.74 9.04 -6.64
N SER A 672 -73.72 8.17 -6.72
CA SER A 672 -73.45 7.27 -7.84
C SER A 672 -72.75 6.00 -7.35
N GLU A 673 -72.89 4.89 -8.08
CA GLU A 673 -72.13 3.64 -7.83
C GLU A 673 -70.73 3.69 -8.47
N THR A 674 -70.43 4.74 -9.25
CA THR A 674 -69.10 5.04 -9.81
C THR A 674 -68.64 6.47 -9.43
N PRO A 675 -67.32 6.75 -9.34
CA PRO A 675 -66.82 8.04 -8.86
C PRO A 675 -67.19 9.22 -9.78
N PHE A 676 -67.46 10.37 -9.19
CA PHE A 676 -67.50 11.65 -9.92
C PHE A 676 -66.08 12.20 -10.12
N ASN A 677 -65.88 13.10 -11.08
CA ASN A 677 -64.60 13.80 -11.26
C ASN A 677 -64.38 14.84 -10.14
N GLY A 678 -63.30 14.68 -9.37
CA GLY A 678 -62.95 15.55 -8.24
C GLY A 678 -63.35 14.95 -6.88
N VAL A 679 -63.54 15.80 -5.86
CA VAL A 679 -63.74 15.34 -4.48
C VAL A 679 -65.07 14.58 -4.32
N ASN A 680 -64.93 13.31 -3.95
CA ASN A 680 -66.01 12.41 -3.56
C ASN A 680 -65.95 12.13 -2.05
N ILE A 681 -67.10 11.86 -1.44
CA ILE A 681 -67.21 11.13 -0.18
C ILE A 681 -67.59 9.70 -0.57
N VAL A 682 -66.71 8.74 -0.26
CA VAL A 682 -66.98 7.31 -0.46
C VAL A 682 -67.65 6.79 0.79
N VAL A 683 -68.84 6.22 0.63
CA VAL A 683 -69.66 5.64 1.70
C VAL A 683 -69.81 4.14 1.44
N THR A 684 -69.48 3.32 2.44
CA THR A 684 -69.53 1.86 2.37
C THR A 684 -70.56 1.32 3.37
N THR A 685 -71.36 0.34 2.95
CA THR A 685 -72.40 -0.29 3.80
C THR A 685 -72.31 -1.81 3.82
N TYR A 686 -72.59 -2.37 4.99
CA TYR A 686 -72.85 -3.80 5.16
C TYR A 686 -74.23 -4.21 4.62
N ASP A 687 -74.42 -5.53 4.49
CA ASP A 687 -75.68 -6.22 4.18
C ASP A 687 -76.92 -5.72 4.95
N ASP A 688 -76.78 -5.41 6.25
CA ASP A 688 -77.86 -4.90 7.10
C ASP A 688 -78.14 -3.38 6.95
N GLY A 689 -77.42 -2.70 6.07
CA GLY A 689 -77.54 -1.25 5.83
C GLY A 689 -76.71 -0.37 6.77
N THR A 690 -75.94 -0.94 7.70
CA THR A 690 -75.04 -0.16 8.56
C THR A 690 -73.89 0.44 7.75
N VAL A 691 -73.70 1.77 7.84
CA VAL A 691 -72.55 2.48 7.25
C VAL A 691 -71.29 2.20 8.06
N THR A 692 -70.22 1.75 7.40
CA THR A 692 -68.94 1.43 8.05
C THR A 692 -67.99 2.61 8.09
N THR A 693 -67.81 3.26 6.95
CA THR A 693 -66.89 4.38 6.76
C THR A 693 -67.44 5.37 5.75
N ALA A 694 -67.22 6.65 6.02
CA ALA A 694 -67.37 7.74 5.08
C ALA A 694 -66.01 8.45 4.97
N LYS A 695 -65.32 8.32 3.82
CA LYS A 695 -63.97 8.86 3.63
C LYS A 695 -63.92 9.82 2.44
N VAL A 696 -63.30 10.98 2.62
CA VAL A 696 -63.12 11.96 1.54
C VAL A 696 -61.94 11.53 0.67
N VAL A 697 -62.18 11.43 -0.63
CA VAL A 697 -61.19 11.05 -1.66
C VAL A 697 -61.25 12.11 -2.78
N LYS A 698 -60.11 12.54 -3.31
CA LYS A 698 -59.97 13.75 -4.13
C LYS A 698 -59.82 13.47 -5.63
#